data_AF-A0A8H7FL91-F1
#
_entry.id   AF-A0A8H7FL91-F1
#
_cell.length_a   1.000
_cell.length_b   1.000
_cell.length_c   1.000
_cell.angle_alpha   90.00
_cell.angle_beta   90.00
_cell.angle_gamma   90.00
#
_symmetry.space_group_name_H-M   'P 1'
#
loop_
_entity.id
_entity.type
_entity.pdbx_description
1 polymer ?
#
loop_
_entity_poly.entity_id
_entity_poly.type
_entity_poly.pdbx_seq_one_letter_code
_entity_poly.pdbx_strand_id
1 'polypeptide(L)'
;MQVAMIAYAKRIISTQSPAMATQFTTQVLLCDSSAITFDSGADYPQITSAYTKDSLNKAAQHLHSLQCVAFPTETVYGLGALALDAAATSKIFSTKGRPADNPLIVHVSSFTMLRSILPKDYVLPESYEVLMKHFWPGALTLLFPRDPTRVPGIITAGQPTVAVRMPSHPVARALIAIADAPIAAPSANSSGKPSPTRAEHVRRDLDGRVGLILDGGACGVGLESTVIDGLNDDGNIRVLRPASLALPASITWRLYPLGPISDPSITAHRLFDGLLTLEQEGVDMILIEEVSEVKEGLAIMNRAAQAASVHSHSLYISITHNTRIMLTKKRTETTVDDLLRQQEEPDRKRRRVTPDQVVGVDSSAEEEDPVEKRREGGDDLEVGLVEGEASESDGSEEEEQPRMSPPDRFNFNRTSFKRHDLPKTFAGSSFMSIGVSAPLQAALSSMSIRTPTEIQAACRDCIGNAKTGSGKTVAFAIPILQRLSADPYGIFALVLTPTRELAFQIAEQFAVLGGSLNTRTAVIVGGMDMMSQALELGNRPHVVVATPGRIVDHLRSSTSGEWDLSRVKFLVLDEADRLLTPTFAPDLAHLFSALPKERQTCLFTATLTPSIDAIASAPSRPGKEKPFIHRMIATTETVDTLKQHYILVPSRVREPYLYHLLCNPPESTISMRRAPTEPEKHIRRTRNNNGKPKKKPAADEDEPEQPPPTIIFCTKPKTAAYLTNLLKSLSIRSTALHSRLTQRERLSSLSLFRSSVIPVLVSTDVGARGLDIDDVAMVINWDMPNEPEEYTHRVGRTARAGKGGIAISFVTEKDEQRVLQIEARIKTKLLEIVLPESKVLEKLNVVSTAKRLATMVSCLLTLSTMALLTET
;
A
#
# COMPACT_ATOMS: atom_id res chain seq x y z
N MET A 1 -29.18 18.92 41.86
CA MET A 1 -29.19 17.61 41.16
C MET A 1 -27.89 17.32 40.40
N GLN A 2 -27.46 18.12 39.42
CA GLN A 2 -26.29 17.79 38.56
C GLN A 2 -25.01 17.37 39.30
N VAL A 3 -24.62 18.05 40.40
CA VAL A 3 -23.44 17.67 41.19
C VAL A 3 -23.56 16.25 41.80
N ALA A 4 -24.77 15.85 42.21
CA ALA A 4 -25.03 14.49 42.70
C ALA A 4 -25.01 13.45 41.57
N MET A 5 -25.51 13.78 40.38
CA MET A 5 -25.35 12.97 39.15
C MET A 5 -23.87 12.74 38.82
N ILE A 6 -23.04 13.79 38.88
CA ILE A 6 -21.59 13.70 38.62
C ILE A 6 -20.88 12.87 39.70
N ALA A 7 -21.26 13.00 40.97
CA ALA A 7 -20.75 12.15 42.05
C ALA A 7 -21.15 10.67 41.87
N TYR A 8 -22.39 10.40 41.48
CA TYR A 8 -22.90 9.06 41.20
C TYR A 8 -22.19 8.41 40.00
N ALA A 9 -22.04 9.15 38.90
CA ALA A 9 -21.28 8.73 37.72
C ALA A 9 -19.80 8.44 38.05
N LYS A 10 -19.13 9.33 38.81
CA LYS A 10 -17.75 9.08 39.28
C LYS A 10 -17.65 7.84 40.17
N ARG A 11 -18.66 7.56 41.00
CA ARG A 11 -18.70 6.37 41.88
C ARG A 11 -18.90 5.08 41.09
N ILE A 12 -19.68 5.10 40.00
CA ILE A 12 -19.80 3.97 39.06
C ILE A 12 -18.48 3.76 38.31
N ILE A 13 -17.86 4.83 37.80
CA ILE A 13 -16.58 4.76 37.08
C ILE A 13 -15.45 4.25 37.99
N SER A 14 -15.38 4.68 39.26
CA SER A 14 -14.35 4.20 40.20
C SER A 14 -14.62 2.81 40.80
N THR A 15 -15.75 2.15 40.46
CA THR A 15 -16.00 0.74 40.81
C THR A 15 -15.58 -0.24 39.72
N GLN A 16 -15.23 0.23 38.52
CA GLN A 16 -14.48 -0.60 37.57
C GLN A 16 -13.00 -0.60 37.99
N SER A 17 -12.63 -1.57 38.84
CA SER A 17 -11.25 -2.05 38.86
C SER A 17 -10.83 -2.42 37.44
N PRO A 18 -9.54 -2.26 37.06
CA PRO A 18 -9.06 -2.86 35.82
C PRO A 18 -9.37 -4.35 35.89
N ALA A 19 -10.21 -4.85 34.98
CA ALA A 19 -10.55 -6.25 34.96
C ALA A 19 -9.25 -7.04 34.81
N MET A 20 -8.91 -7.84 35.83
CA MET A 20 -7.79 -8.76 35.72
C MET A 20 -8.04 -9.58 34.46
N ALA A 21 -7.10 -9.55 33.51
CA ALA A 21 -7.18 -10.42 32.35
C ALA A 21 -7.17 -11.85 32.87
N THR A 22 -8.34 -12.49 32.89
CA THR A 22 -8.50 -13.87 33.33
C THR A 22 -7.71 -14.73 32.37
N GLN A 23 -6.51 -15.16 32.81
CA GLN A 23 -5.59 -15.95 32.02
C GLN A 23 -6.18 -17.35 31.80
N PHE A 24 -7.04 -17.47 30.79
CA PHE A 24 -7.60 -18.73 30.35
C PHE A 24 -6.50 -19.56 29.69
N THR A 25 -6.42 -20.85 30.01
CA THR A 25 -5.64 -21.77 29.17
C THR A 25 -6.40 -21.95 27.86
N THR A 26 -5.86 -21.41 26.76
CA THR A 26 -6.50 -21.44 25.44
C THR A 26 -6.63 -22.88 24.94
N GLN A 27 -7.85 -23.40 24.93
CA GLN A 27 -8.15 -24.74 24.45
C GLN A 27 -8.37 -24.74 22.94
N VAL A 28 -7.77 -25.71 22.24
CA VAL A 28 -8.06 -25.98 20.82
C VAL A 28 -8.94 -27.22 20.76
N LEU A 29 -10.09 -27.12 20.08
CA LEU A 29 -11.02 -28.23 19.82
C LEU A 29 -11.06 -28.52 18.32
N LEU A 30 -10.89 -29.77 17.93
CA LEU A 30 -10.92 -30.20 16.53
C LEU A 30 -12.36 -30.36 16.03
N CYS A 31 -12.62 -29.88 14.81
CA CYS A 31 -13.84 -30.11 14.05
C CYS A 31 -13.49 -30.63 12.65
N ASP A 32 -13.97 -31.81 12.29
CA ASP A 32 -13.97 -32.21 10.88
C ASP A 32 -15.06 -31.45 10.11
N SER A 33 -14.63 -30.57 9.20
CA SER A 33 -15.49 -29.76 8.35
C SER A 33 -16.17 -30.55 7.23
N SER A 34 -15.67 -31.74 6.89
CA SER A 34 -16.31 -32.66 5.93
C SER A 34 -17.42 -33.52 6.55
N ALA A 35 -17.45 -33.62 7.88
CA ALA A 35 -18.52 -34.27 8.65
C ALA A 35 -19.71 -33.35 8.96
N ILE A 36 -19.78 -32.18 8.31
CA ILE A 36 -20.85 -31.17 8.45
C ILE A 36 -21.45 -30.90 7.07
N THR A 37 -22.75 -31.11 6.92
CA THR A 37 -23.50 -30.76 5.71
C THR A 37 -24.71 -29.91 6.06
N PHE A 38 -25.21 -29.16 5.07
CA PHE A 38 -26.49 -28.47 5.12
C PHE A 38 -27.27 -28.88 3.87
N ASP A 39 -28.51 -29.32 4.04
CA ASP A 39 -29.40 -29.57 2.92
C ASP A 39 -29.81 -28.23 2.26
N SER A 40 -30.31 -28.30 1.02
CA SER A 40 -30.75 -27.11 0.29
C SER A 40 -31.89 -26.41 1.05
N GLY A 41 -31.67 -25.14 1.43
CA GLY A 41 -32.62 -24.37 2.23
C GLY A 41 -32.66 -24.71 3.73
N ALA A 42 -31.80 -25.59 4.25
CA ALA A 42 -31.79 -25.93 5.68
C ALA A 42 -31.09 -24.85 6.54
N ASP A 43 -31.73 -24.52 7.67
CA ASP A 43 -31.23 -23.60 8.70
C ASP A 43 -30.19 -24.25 9.63
N TYR A 44 -30.31 -25.56 9.85
CA TYR A 44 -29.50 -26.35 10.78
C TYR A 44 -28.62 -27.37 10.05
N PRO A 45 -27.41 -27.66 10.55
CA PRO A 45 -26.51 -28.63 9.95
C PRO A 45 -26.91 -30.08 10.27
N GLN A 46 -26.73 -30.98 9.31
CA GLN A 46 -26.50 -32.39 9.63
C GLN A 46 -25.03 -32.56 10.02
N ILE A 47 -24.76 -33.34 11.08
CA ILE A 47 -23.39 -33.60 11.56
C ILE A 47 -23.24 -35.10 11.82
N THR A 48 -22.38 -35.75 11.04
CA THR A 48 -22.14 -37.20 11.12
C THR A 48 -21.10 -37.56 12.17
N SER A 49 -20.16 -36.66 12.47
CA SER A 49 -19.12 -36.86 13.49
C SER A 49 -19.61 -36.45 14.88
N ALA A 50 -19.68 -37.42 15.80
CA ALA A 50 -20.04 -37.19 17.20
C ALA A 50 -19.06 -36.23 17.91
N TYR A 51 -17.76 -36.28 17.60
CA TYR A 51 -16.79 -35.37 18.22
C TYR A 51 -16.87 -33.95 17.63
N THR A 52 -17.14 -33.80 16.33
CA THR A 52 -17.38 -32.48 15.73
C THR A 52 -18.60 -31.82 16.36
N LYS A 53 -19.67 -32.61 16.61
CA LYS A 53 -20.87 -32.14 17.31
C LYS A 53 -20.59 -31.73 18.76
N ASP A 54 -19.80 -32.50 19.50
CA ASP A 54 -19.35 -32.16 20.85
C ASP A 54 -18.49 -30.88 20.90
N SER A 55 -17.51 -30.74 20.00
CA SER A 55 -16.69 -29.52 19.86
C SER A 55 -17.55 -28.28 19.59
N LEU A 56 -18.52 -28.37 18.67
CA LEU A 56 -19.44 -27.27 18.34
C LEU A 56 -20.37 -26.92 19.50
N ASN A 57 -20.93 -27.92 20.19
CA ASN A 57 -21.77 -27.71 21.37
C ASN A 57 -20.99 -26.99 22.49
N LYS A 58 -19.74 -27.39 22.75
CA LYS A 58 -18.86 -26.74 23.75
C LYS A 58 -18.54 -25.29 23.39
N ALA A 59 -18.30 -25.01 22.11
CA ALA A 59 -18.12 -23.65 21.62
C ALA A 59 -19.39 -22.79 21.74
N ALA A 60 -20.57 -23.33 21.41
CA ALA A 60 -21.85 -22.65 21.60
C ALA A 60 -22.12 -22.35 23.10
N GLN A 61 -21.83 -23.29 24.00
CA GLN A 61 -21.89 -23.07 25.45
C GLN A 61 -20.91 -21.98 25.92
N HIS A 62 -19.73 -21.88 25.30
CA HIS A 62 -18.75 -20.82 25.61
C HIS A 62 -19.25 -19.43 25.17
N LEU A 63 -19.89 -19.34 23.99
CA LEU A 63 -20.55 -18.12 23.50
C LEU A 63 -21.73 -17.70 24.40
N HIS A 64 -22.57 -18.65 24.82
CA HIS A 64 -23.66 -18.42 25.79
C HIS A 64 -23.16 -18.10 27.21
N SER A 65 -21.93 -18.50 27.55
CA SER A 65 -21.20 -18.01 28.73
C SER A 65 -20.64 -16.58 28.54
N LEU A 66 -21.10 -15.87 27.51
CA LEU A 66 -20.67 -14.55 27.06
C LEU A 66 -19.17 -14.47 26.74
N GLN A 67 -18.48 -15.58 26.44
CA GLN A 67 -17.04 -15.59 26.13
C GLN A 67 -16.78 -15.59 24.63
N CYS A 68 -15.58 -15.17 24.22
CA CYS A 68 -15.17 -15.21 22.82
C CYS A 68 -14.69 -16.59 22.39
N VAL A 69 -15.09 -17.03 21.19
CA VAL A 69 -14.62 -18.24 20.52
C VAL A 69 -13.96 -17.85 19.20
N ALA A 70 -12.76 -18.36 18.92
CA ALA A 70 -12.18 -18.25 17.59
C ALA A 70 -12.57 -19.45 16.70
N PHE A 71 -12.93 -19.21 15.44
CA PHE A 71 -13.34 -20.26 14.50
C PHE A 71 -13.02 -19.90 13.04
N PRO A 72 -12.78 -20.87 12.15
CA PRO A 72 -12.51 -20.63 10.73
C PRO A 72 -13.76 -20.16 9.98
N THR A 73 -13.62 -19.09 9.19
CA THR A 73 -14.44 -18.86 7.99
C THR A 73 -13.61 -19.19 6.73
N GLU A 74 -14.23 -19.16 5.55
CA GLU A 74 -13.56 -19.42 4.28
C GLU A 74 -12.50 -18.36 3.93
N THR A 75 -12.65 -17.16 4.49
CA THR A 75 -11.72 -16.03 4.34
C THR A 75 -10.61 -16.07 5.38
N VAL A 76 -10.95 -15.97 6.66
CA VAL A 76 -10.02 -15.92 7.83
C VAL A 76 -10.67 -16.54 9.08
N TYR A 77 -9.89 -16.84 10.11
CA TYR A 77 -10.41 -17.14 11.44
C TYR A 77 -11.04 -15.88 12.03
N GLY A 78 -12.31 -15.98 12.44
CA GLY A 78 -13.05 -14.94 13.13
C GLY A 78 -13.05 -15.14 14.64
N LEU A 79 -13.05 -14.05 15.41
CA LEU A 79 -13.22 -14.01 16.86
C LEU A 79 -14.67 -13.69 17.18
N GLY A 80 -15.47 -14.74 17.38
CA GLY A 80 -16.89 -14.66 17.65
C GLY A 80 -17.24 -14.24 19.08
N ALA A 81 -18.27 -13.41 19.21
CA ALA A 81 -19.13 -13.32 20.39
C ALA A 81 -20.59 -13.12 19.95
N LEU A 82 -21.57 -13.33 20.85
CA LEU A 82 -22.98 -13.12 20.55
C LEU A 82 -23.25 -11.66 20.16
N ALA A 83 -23.73 -11.43 18.94
CA ALA A 83 -23.85 -10.08 18.36
C ALA A 83 -24.93 -9.22 19.04
N LEU A 84 -25.98 -9.86 19.56
CA LEU A 84 -27.12 -9.17 20.18
C LEU A 84 -26.86 -8.85 21.67
N ASP A 85 -25.76 -9.35 22.24
CA ASP A 85 -25.33 -9.05 23.60
C ASP A 85 -24.15 -8.07 23.59
N ALA A 86 -24.34 -6.90 24.23
CA ALA A 86 -23.35 -5.84 24.28
C ALA A 86 -22.12 -6.18 25.16
N ALA A 87 -22.28 -7.01 26.19
CA ALA A 87 -21.20 -7.43 27.09
C ALA A 87 -20.33 -8.51 26.45
N ALA A 88 -20.92 -9.50 25.77
CA ALA A 88 -20.22 -10.46 24.94
C ALA A 88 -19.45 -9.75 23.81
N THR A 89 -20.11 -8.83 23.10
CA THR A 89 -19.48 -8.02 22.04
C THR A 89 -18.33 -7.17 22.57
N SER A 90 -18.43 -6.59 23.78
CA SER A 90 -17.34 -5.82 24.41
C SER A 90 -16.06 -6.65 24.62
N LYS A 91 -16.17 -7.98 24.80
CA LYS A 91 -15.00 -8.86 24.91
C LYS A 91 -14.20 -8.98 23.61
N ILE A 92 -14.82 -8.82 22.44
CA ILE A 92 -14.11 -8.81 21.15
C ILE A 92 -13.08 -7.67 21.12
N PHE A 93 -13.51 -6.47 21.52
CA PHE A 93 -12.69 -5.26 21.51
C PHE A 93 -11.52 -5.33 22.50
N SER A 94 -11.79 -5.75 23.74
CA SER A 94 -10.77 -5.93 24.78
C SER A 94 -9.80 -7.08 24.47
N THR A 95 -10.27 -8.21 23.91
CA THR A 95 -9.42 -9.33 23.48
C THR A 95 -8.46 -8.91 22.35
N LYS A 96 -8.95 -8.19 21.34
CA LYS A 96 -8.13 -7.70 20.21
C LYS A 96 -7.25 -6.51 20.55
N GLY A 97 -7.53 -5.77 21.63
CA GLY A 97 -6.91 -4.47 21.91
C GLY A 97 -7.30 -3.41 20.88
N ARG A 98 -8.60 -3.33 20.54
CA ARG A 98 -9.16 -2.39 19.55
C ARG A 98 -10.18 -1.45 20.24
N PRO A 99 -10.22 -0.14 19.93
CA PRO A 99 -11.34 0.71 20.33
C PRO A 99 -12.68 0.26 19.72
N ALA A 100 -13.78 0.65 20.38
CA ALA A 100 -15.17 0.28 20.04
C ALA A 100 -15.87 1.29 19.09
N ASP A 101 -15.06 2.10 18.42
CA ASP A 101 -15.41 3.11 17.40
C ASP A 101 -15.49 2.52 15.97
N ASN A 102 -15.18 1.24 15.81
CA ASN A 102 -15.16 0.53 14.54
C ASN A 102 -16.29 -0.51 14.47
N PRO A 103 -17.13 -0.52 13.42
CA PRO A 103 -18.18 -1.52 13.28
C PRO A 103 -17.65 -2.95 13.12
N LEU A 104 -18.49 -3.92 13.48
CA LEU A 104 -18.27 -5.36 13.36
C LEU A 104 -19.24 -5.96 12.35
N ILE A 105 -18.81 -7.04 11.69
CA ILE A 105 -19.67 -7.83 10.80
C ILE A 105 -20.38 -8.90 11.64
N VAL A 106 -21.70 -8.97 11.51
CA VAL A 106 -22.55 -9.99 12.11
C VAL A 106 -22.65 -11.18 11.15
N HIS A 107 -22.40 -12.38 11.65
CA HIS A 107 -22.59 -13.62 10.90
C HIS A 107 -23.90 -14.31 11.29
N VAL A 108 -24.65 -14.78 10.29
CA VAL A 108 -25.91 -15.53 10.44
C VAL A 108 -25.78 -16.92 9.79
N SER A 109 -26.55 -17.91 10.25
CA SER A 109 -26.60 -19.25 9.65
C SER A 109 -27.65 -19.39 8.56
N SER A 110 -28.73 -18.61 8.60
CA SER A 110 -29.89 -18.74 7.71
C SER A 110 -30.59 -17.41 7.39
N PHE A 111 -31.51 -17.46 6.43
CA PHE A 111 -32.39 -16.34 6.10
C PHE A 111 -33.38 -16.05 7.25
N THR A 112 -33.82 -17.06 8.01
CA THR A 112 -34.64 -16.90 9.22
C THR A 112 -33.88 -16.09 10.28
N MET A 113 -32.61 -16.44 10.52
CA MET A 113 -31.74 -15.73 11.45
C MET A 113 -31.44 -14.29 10.97
N LEU A 114 -31.27 -14.06 9.67
CA LEU A 114 -31.22 -12.70 9.12
C LEU A 114 -32.51 -11.92 9.42
N ARG A 115 -33.68 -12.45 9.05
CA ARG A 115 -34.98 -11.79 9.31
C ARG A 115 -35.20 -11.52 10.80
N SER A 116 -34.59 -12.29 11.70
CA SER A 116 -34.67 -12.06 13.15
C SER A 116 -33.93 -10.80 13.65
N ILE A 117 -32.98 -10.23 12.90
CA ILE A 117 -32.21 -9.02 13.27
C ILE A 117 -32.60 -7.75 12.50
N LEU A 118 -33.43 -7.89 11.47
CA LEU A 118 -33.89 -6.77 10.64
C LEU A 118 -35.17 -6.12 11.23
N PRO A 119 -35.48 -4.86 10.84
CA PRO A 119 -36.80 -4.27 11.11
C PRO A 119 -37.92 -5.14 10.53
N LYS A 120 -39.04 -5.26 11.24
CA LYS A 120 -40.12 -6.22 10.88
C LYS A 120 -40.66 -6.03 9.47
N ASP A 121 -40.82 -4.77 9.06
CA ASP A 121 -41.49 -4.38 7.82
C ASP A 121 -40.48 -4.12 6.68
N TYR A 122 -39.20 -4.48 6.86
CA TYR A 122 -38.16 -4.26 5.87
C TYR A 122 -38.23 -5.29 4.73
N VAL A 123 -38.61 -4.82 3.54
CA VAL A 123 -38.53 -5.54 2.28
C VAL A 123 -37.07 -5.58 1.80
N LEU A 124 -36.61 -6.70 1.23
CA LEU A 124 -35.28 -6.76 0.62
C LEU A 124 -35.31 -6.06 -0.74
N PRO A 125 -34.30 -5.24 -1.09
CA PRO A 125 -34.07 -4.86 -2.49
C PRO A 125 -33.88 -6.12 -3.35
N GLU A 126 -34.47 -6.15 -4.55
CA GLU A 126 -34.27 -7.23 -5.54
C GLU A 126 -32.78 -7.47 -5.82
N SER A 127 -32.01 -6.38 -5.83
CA SER A 127 -30.55 -6.37 -5.94
C SER A 127 -29.85 -7.23 -4.88
N TYR A 128 -30.38 -7.24 -3.64
CA TYR A 128 -29.90 -8.09 -2.56
C TYR A 128 -30.36 -9.53 -2.72
N GLU A 129 -31.59 -9.78 -3.17
CA GLU A 129 -32.06 -11.15 -3.40
C GLU A 129 -31.20 -11.86 -4.46
N VAL A 130 -30.83 -11.18 -5.55
CA VAL A 130 -29.89 -11.70 -6.56
C VAL A 130 -28.48 -11.90 -5.98
N LEU A 131 -27.93 -10.92 -5.25
CA LEU A 131 -26.60 -11.08 -4.63
C LEU A 131 -26.56 -12.23 -3.60
N MET A 132 -27.61 -12.41 -2.80
CA MET A 132 -27.69 -13.49 -1.83
C MET A 132 -27.86 -14.85 -2.52
N LYS A 133 -28.71 -14.95 -3.56
CA LYS A 133 -28.87 -16.14 -4.41
C LYS A 133 -27.56 -16.65 -5.03
N HIS A 134 -26.63 -15.75 -5.37
CA HIS A 134 -25.37 -16.12 -6.04
C HIS A 134 -24.12 -16.14 -5.16
N PHE A 135 -24.08 -15.39 -4.05
CA PHE A 135 -22.88 -15.27 -3.20
C PHE A 135 -23.07 -15.67 -1.73
N TRP A 136 -24.29 -16.00 -1.29
CA TRP A 136 -24.56 -16.55 0.04
C TRP A 136 -24.98 -18.03 -0.02
N PRO A 137 -24.49 -18.89 0.90
CA PRO A 137 -23.47 -18.59 1.90
C PRO A 137 -22.08 -18.38 1.25
N GLY A 138 -21.29 -17.43 1.75
CA GLY A 138 -20.00 -17.07 1.19
C GLY A 138 -19.37 -15.78 1.74
N ALA A 139 -18.36 -15.29 1.02
CA ALA A 139 -17.47 -14.22 1.48
C ALA A 139 -18.09 -12.81 1.43
N LEU A 140 -19.23 -12.62 0.76
CA LEU A 140 -19.87 -11.32 0.58
C LEU A 140 -20.58 -10.83 1.86
N THR A 141 -20.39 -9.55 2.19
CA THR A 141 -21.10 -8.85 3.27
C THR A 141 -21.98 -7.76 2.68
N LEU A 142 -23.22 -7.65 3.15
CA LEU A 142 -24.19 -6.65 2.74
C LEU A 142 -24.52 -5.74 3.93
N LEU A 143 -24.75 -4.44 3.69
CA LEU A 143 -25.31 -3.54 4.71
C LEU A 143 -26.84 -3.65 4.77
N PHE A 144 -27.38 -3.69 5.98
CA PHE A 144 -28.82 -3.68 6.24
C PHE A 144 -29.19 -2.54 7.20
N PRO A 145 -30.43 -2.04 7.21
CA PRO A 145 -30.88 -1.10 8.23
C PRO A 145 -30.85 -1.76 9.61
N ARG A 146 -30.31 -1.04 10.59
CA ARG A 146 -30.17 -1.53 11.97
C ARG A 146 -31.46 -1.28 12.75
N ASP A 147 -32.11 -2.35 13.24
CA ASP A 147 -33.09 -2.24 14.32
C ASP A 147 -32.35 -1.96 15.64
N PRO A 148 -32.47 -0.77 16.26
CA PRO A 148 -31.73 -0.42 17.47
C PRO A 148 -32.25 -1.15 18.72
N THR A 149 -33.44 -1.78 18.66
CA THR A 149 -34.00 -2.59 19.74
C THR A 149 -33.41 -4.01 19.78
N ARG A 150 -32.84 -4.47 18.65
CA ARG A 150 -32.24 -5.81 18.49
C ARG A 150 -30.72 -5.77 18.43
N VAL A 151 -30.16 -4.84 17.66
CA VAL A 151 -28.73 -4.76 17.38
C VAL A 151 -28.09 -3.66 18.25
N PRO A 152 -27.24 -4.00 19.23
CA PRO A 152 -26.57 -3.03 20.10
C PRO A 152 -25.68 -2.05 19.32
N GLY A 153 -25.63 -0.79 19.76
CA GLY A 153 -24.83 0.25 19.08
C GLY A 153 -23.33 -0.02 19.03
N ILE A 154 -22.81 -0.87 19.92
CA ILE A 154 -21.42 -1.33 19.94
C ILE A 154 -21.07 -2.27 18.76
N ILE A 155 -22.07 -2.87 18.09
CA ILE A 155 -21.86 -3.61 16.83
C ILE A 155 -21.60 -2.65 15.67
N THR A 156 -22.34 -1.55 15.59
CA THR A 156 -22.33 -0.65 14.42
C THR A 156 -21.51 0.62 14.63
N ALA A 157 -20.78 0.73 15.74
CA ALA A 157 -20.14 1.98 16.19
C ALA A 157 -21.11 3.19 16.20
N GLY A 158 -22.38 2.93 16.52
CA GLY A 158 -23.46 3.93 16.49
C GLY A 158 -24.11 4.17 15.12
N GLN A 159 -23.60 3.59 14.03
CA GLN A 159 -24.17 3.76 12.68
C GLN A 159 -25.61 3.22 12.57
N PRO A 160 -26.43 3.78 11.65
CA PRO A 160 -27.82 3.36 11.39
C PRO A 160 -27.93 2.07 10.58
N THR A 161 -26.82 1.52 10.10
CA THR A 161 -26.73 0.28 9.32
C THR A 161 -25.91 -0.77 10.05
N VAL A 162 -26.14 -2.05 9.74
CA VAL A 162 -25.41 -3.21 10.25
C VAL A 162 -24.88 -4.04 9.09
N ALA A 163 -23.60 -4.41 9.14
CA ALA A 163 -22.98 -5.27 8.15
C ALA A 163 -23.24 -6.74 8.49
N VAL A 164 -23.87 -7.49 7.57
CA VAL A 164 -24.24 -8.90 7.79
C VAL A 164 -23.69 -9.79 6.68
N ARG A 165 -23.33 -11.04 7.04
CA ARG A 165 -22.82 -12.08 6.13
C ARG A 165 -23.33 -13.45 6.56
N MET A 166 -23.55 -14.36 5.60
CA MET A 166 -23.73 -15.79 5.86
C MET A 166 -22.48 -16.54 5.39
N PRO A 167 -21.58 -17.02 6.26
CA PRO A 167 -20.32 -17.65 5.84
C PRO A 167 -20.54 -19.04 5.23
N SER A 168 -19.74 -19.41 4.22
CA SER A 168 -19.80 -20.74 3.58
C SER A 168 -19.03 -21.83 4.32
N HIS A 169 -18.08 -21.49 5.19
CA HIS A 169 -17.30 -22.49 5.90
C HIS A 169 -18.18 -23.35 6.83
N PRO A 170 -18.22 -24.69 6.68
CA PRO A 170 -19.19 -25.53 7.39
C PRO A 170 -19.14 -25.37 8.92
N VAL A 171 -17.94 -25.28 9.50
CA VAL A 171 -17.75 -25.09 10.95
C VAL A 171 -18.27 -23.73 11.43
N ALA A 172 -18.15 -22.67 10.62
CA ALA A 172 -18.70 -21.36 10.98
C ALA A 172 -20.23 -21.39 10.95
N ARG A 173 -20.81 -21.82 9.83
CA ARG A 173 -22.28 -21.85 9.64
C ARG A 173 -22.94 -22.78 10.67
N ALA A 174 -22.31 -23.92 10.98
CA ALA A 174 -22.78 -24.84 12.01
C ALA A 174 -22.65 -24.29 13.44
N LEU A 175 -21.56 -23.58 13.78
CA LEU A 175 -21.43 -22.93 15.09
C LEU A 175 -22.54 -21.90 15.30
N ILE A 176 -22.81 -21.06 14.30
CA ILE A 176 -23.85 -20.02 14.37
C ILE A 176 -25.23 -20.66 14.53
N ALA A 177 -25.53 -21.73 13.78
CA ALA A 177 -26.79 -22.47 13.91
C ALA A 177 -26.95 -23.17 15.28
N ILE A 178 -25.90 -23.80 15.80
CA ILE A 178 -25.92 -24.51 17.09
C ILE A 178 -25.94 -23.54 18.28
N ALA A 179 -25.40 -22.33 18.11
CA ALA A 179 -25.57 -21.25 19.08
C ALA A 179 -26.98 -20.63 19.06
N ASP A 180 -27.79 -20.88 18.02
CA ASP A 180 -29.11 -20.27 17.77
C ASP A 180 -29.11 -18.74 17.92
N ALA A 181 -28.00 -18.10 17.52
CA ALA A 181 -27.78 -16.68 17.72
C ALA A 181 -26.80 -16.11 16.68
N PRO A 182 -27.03 -14.89 16.16
CA PRO A 182 -26.07 -14.20 15.31
C PRO A 182 -24.75 -13.92 16.05
N ILE A 183 -23.61 -14.14 15.38
CA ILE A 183 -22.27 -14.02 15.97
C ILE A 183 -21.51 -12.86 15.32
N ALA A 184 -21.08 -11.87 16.11
CA ALA A 184 -20.17 -10.82 15.64
C ALA A 184 -18.75 -11.38 15.58
N ALA A 185 -18.11 -11.38 14.40
CA ALA A 185 -16.88 -12.14 14.18
C ALA A 185 -15.85 -11.43 13.25
N PRO A 186 -15.20 -10.34 13.70
CA PRO A 186 -14.02 -9.79 13.03
C PRO A 186 -12.84 -10.79 13.09
N SER A 187 -11.78 -10.53 12.33
CA SER A 187 -10.55 -11.34 12.29
C SER A 187 -9.93 -11.62 13.69
N ALA A 188 -9.44 -12.84 13.92
CA ALA A 188 -9.00 -13.33 15.23
C ALA A 188 -7.55 -12.99 15.62
N ASN A 189 -7.13 -11.75 15.39
CA ASN A 189 -5.80 -11.22 15.73
C ASN A 189 -5.88 -9.93 16.57
N SER A 190 -4.77 -9.61 17.23
CA SER A 190 -4.49 -8.30 17.84
C SER A 190 -4.60 -7.19 16.79
N SER A 191 -5.04 -6.00 17.21
CA SER A 191 -5.14 -4.82 16.34
C SER A 191 -3.81 -4.55 15.59
N GLY A 192 -3.90 -4.17 14.32
CA GLY A 192 -2.75 -3.91 13.45
C GLY A 192 -1.99 -5.13 12.90
N LYS A 193 -2.21 -6.34 13.41
CA LYS A 193 -1.55 -7.56 12.90
C LYS A 193 -2.27 -8.18 11.68
N PRO A 194 -1.59 -9.01 10.86
CA PRO A 194 -2.24 -9.77 9.79
C PRO A 194 -3.35 -10.71 10.28
N SER A 195 -4.41 -10.84 9.49
CA SER A 195 -5.54 -11.71 9.81
C SER A 195 -5.18 -13.20 9.76
N PRO A 196 -5.59 -14.03 10.74
CA PRO A 196 -5.15 -15.41 10.85
C PRO A 196 -5.93 -16.36 9.94
N THR A 197 -5.23 -17.26 9.26
CA THR A 197 -5.82 -18.29 8.37
C THR A 197 -5.83 -19.71 8.94
N ARG A 198 -5.25 -19.94 10.13
CA ARG A 198 -5.09 -21.27 10.77
C ARG A 198 -5.29 -21.12 12.29
N ALA A 199 -5.76 -22.16 12.97
CA ALA A 199 -5.96 -22.13 14.43
C ALA A 199 -4.66 -21.79 15.19
N GLU A 200 -3.50 -22.28 14.72
CA GLU A 200 -2.19 -21.95 15.30
C GLU A 200 -1.80 -20.46 15.13
N HIS A 201 -2.28 -19.78 14.09
CA HIS A 201 -2.08 -18.34 13.91
C HIS A 201 -2.85 -17.54 14.96
N VAL A 202 -4.09 -17.94 15.24
CA VAL A 202 -4.88 -17.38 16.34
C VAL A 202 -4.19 -17.65 17.66
N ARG A 203 -3.81 -18.90 17.92
CA ARG A 203 -3.18 -19.30 19.17
C ARG A 203 -1.88 -18.53 19.43
N ARG A 204 -0.97 -18.46 18.46
CA ARG A 204 0.32 -17.74 18.60
C ARG A 204 0.16 -16.25 18.94
N ASP A 205 -0.97 -15.63 18.61
CA ASP A 205 -1.23 -14.22 18.89
C ASP A 205 -2.13 -13.99 20.12
N LEU A 206 -3.17 -14.81 20.30
CA LEU A 206 -4.23 -14.62 21.31
C LEU A 206 -4.23 -15.69 22.43
N ASP A 207 -3.17 -16.50 22.59
CA ASP A 207 -2.99 -17.39 23.76
C ASP A 207 -3.17 -16.59 25.06
N GLY A 208 -3.88 -17.17 26.04
CA GLY A 208 -4.22 -16.49 27.30
C GLY A 208 -5.33 -15.44 27.20
N ARG A 209 -5.73 -15.01 26.00
CA ARG A 209 -6.79 -14.00 25.75
C ARG A 209 -8.07 -14.56 25.16
N VAL A 210 -8.00 -15.71 24.47
CA VAL A 210 -9.17 -16.45 23.97
C VAL A 210 -9.27 -17.78 24.70
N GLY A 211 -10.45 -18.10 25.25
CA GLY A 211 -10.66 -19.36 25.98
C GLY A 211 -10.69 -20.59 25.08
N LEU A 212 -11.30 -20.48 23.90
CA LEU A 212 -11.57 -21.61 23.02
C LEU A 212 -11.34 -21.26 21.53
N ILE A 213 -10.59 -22.11 20.83
CA ILE A 213 -10.39 -22.08 19.38
C ILE A 213 -10.97 -23.37 18.79
N LEU A 214 -11.93 -23.26 17.87
CA LEU A 214 -12.32 -24.36 17.00
C LEU A 214 -11.34 -24.43 15.82
N ASP A 215 -10.60 -25.53 15.68
CA ASP A 215 -9.81 -25.81 14.48
C ASP A 215 -10.65 -26.65 13.50
N GLY A 216 -10.97 -26.06 12.35
CA GLY A 216 -11.69 -26.70 11.26
C GLY A 216 -10.86 -26.82 9.98
N GLY A 217 -9.54 -26.66 10.08
CA GLY A 217 -8.61 -26.55 8.94
C GLY A 217 -8.21 -25.11 8.61
N ALA A 218 -7.58 -24.93 7.45
CA ALA A 218 -7.07 -23.64 6.99
C ALA A 218 -8.08 -22.88 6.12
N CYS A 219 -8.11 -21.55 6.26
CA CYS A 219 -8.91 -20.65 5.42
C CYS A 219 -8.29 -20.50 4.02
N GLY A 220 -9.13 -20.45 2.98
CA GLY A 220 -8.68 -20.50 1.59
C GLY A 220 -8.23 -19.18 0.98
N VAL A 221 -8.72 -18.03 1.46
CA VAL A 221 -8.51 -16.72 0.79
C VAL A 221 -7.48 -15.83 1.51
N GLY A 222 -7.46 -15.80 2.84
CA GLY A 222 -6.54 -14.94 3.62
C GLY A 222 -6.79 -13.43 3.54
N LEU A 223 -7.90 -13.01 2.92
CA LEU A 223 -8.34 -11.62 2.80
C LEU A 223 -9.70 -11.45 3.51
N GLU A 224 -10.04 -10.22 3.89
CA GLU A 224 -11.33 -9.93 4.53
C GLU A 224 -12.50 -9.93 3.52
N SER A 225 -13.74 -9.91 4.02
CA SER A 225 -14.95 -9.89 3.18
C SER A 225 -15.12 -8.60 2.37
N THR A 226 -15.60 -8.74 1.13
CA THR A 226 -16.13 -7.60 0.37
C THR A 226 -17.38 -7.07 1.06
N VAL A 227 -17.48 -5.75 1.22
CA VAL A 227 -18.67 -5.08 1.80
C VAL A 227 -19.36 -4.27 0.71
N ILE A 228 -20.65 -4.56 0.53
CA ILE A 228 -21.57 -3.90 -0.41
C ILE A 228 -22.65 -3.14 0.36
N ASP A 229 -23.04 -1.99 -0.18
CA ASP A 229 -24.17 -1.19 0.25
C ASP A 229 -25.10 -0.92 -0.93
N GLY A 230 -26.33 -1.42 -0.83
CA GLY A 230 -27.44 -1.19 -1.77
C GLY A 230 -28.67 -0.62 -1.07
N LEU A 231 -28.49 0.11 0.03
CA LEU A 231 -29.58 0.77 0.77
C LEU A 231 -29.88 2.19 0.24
N ASN A 232 -29.50 2.47 -1.01
CA ASN A 232 -29.52 3.80 -1.60
C ASN A 232 -30.83 4.02 -2.38
N ASP A 233 -31.45 5.20 -2.24
CA ASP A 233 -32.73 5.54 -2.88
C ASP A 233 -32.67 5.59 -4.43
N ASP A 234 -31.46 5.63 -5.00
CA ASP A 234 -31.21 5.56 -6.44
C ASP A 234 -31.17 4.11 -6.98
N GLY A 235 -31.34 3.11 -6.12
CA GLY A 235 -31.26 1.68 -6.46
C GLY A 235 -29.84 1.16 -6.72
N ASN A 236 -28.82 2.03 -6.71
CA ASN A 236 -27.46 1.67 -7.06
C ASN A 236 -26.75 0.94 -5.91
N ILE A 237 -25.99 -0.10 -6.26
CA ILE A 237 -25.08 -0.76 -5.33
C ILE A 237 -23.69 -0.11 -5.39
N ARG A 238 -23.10 0.09 -4.21
CA ARG A 238 -21.81 0.75 -3.96
C ARG A 238 -20.90 -0.21 -3.17
N VAL A 239 -19.64 -0.34 -3.59
CA VAL A 239 -18.67 -1.26 -2.95
C VAL A 239 -17.84 -0.51 -1.90
N LEU A 240 -18.30 -0.54 -0.63
CA LEU A 240 -17.63 0.15 0.48
C LEU A 240 -16.26 -0.46 0.85
N ARG A 241 -16.07 -1.76 0.63
CA ARG A 241 -14.77 -2.42 0.80
C ARG A 241 -14.56 -3.51 -0.24
N PRO A 242 -13.72 -3.30 -1.27
CA PRO A 242 -13.41 -4.34 -2.26
C PRO A 242 -12.38 -5.34 -1.72
N ALA A 243 -12.69 -6.63 -1.84
CA ALA A 243 -11.81 -7.75 -1.55
C ALA A 243 -12.07 -8.92 -2.52
N SER A 244 -11.33 -10.03 -2.38
CA SER A 244 -11.47 -11.20 -3.26
C SER A 244 -12.72 -12.02 -2.93
N LEU A 245 -13.77 -11.83 -3.73
CA LEU A 245 -14.87 -12.80 -3.84
C LEU A 245 -14.40 -14.00 -4.67
N ALA A 246 -14.54 -15.21 -4.12
CA ALA A 246 -14.45 -16.42 -4.92
C ALA A 246 -15.71 -16.52 -5.79
N LEU A 247 -15.54 -16.44 -7.11
CA LEU A 247 -16.65 -16.57 -8.05
C LEU A 247 -17.17 -18.02 -8.06
N PRO A 248 -18.50 -18.24 -7.97
CA PRO A 248 -19.08 -19.56 -8.18
C PRO A 248 -18.61 -20.19 -9.50
N ALA A 249 -18.32 -21.50 -9.47
CA ALA A 249 -17.81 -22.24 -10.63
C ALA A 249 -18.79 -22.31 -11.83
N SER A 250 -20.01 -21.83 -11.67
CA SER A 250 -21.03 -21.67 -12.71
C SER A 250 -20.93 -20.36 -13.52
N ILE A 251 -20.07 -19.41 -13.12
CA ILE A 251 -19.94 -18.12 -13.80
C ILE A 251 -19.10 -18.27 -15.07
N THR A 252 -19.70 -17.95 -16.22
CA THR A 252 -19.07 -18.09 -17.54
C THR A 252 -18.64 -16.72 -18.06
N TRP A 253 -17.33 -16.52 -18.22
CA TRP A 253 -16.79 -15.31 -18.83
C TRP A 253 -17.06 -15.28 -20.33
N ARG A 254 -17.53 -14.14 -20.84
CA ARG A 254 -17.52 -13.81 -22.27
C ARG A 254 -16.83 -12.46 -22.47
N LEU A 255 -16.01 -12.37 -23.51
CA LEU A 255 -15.34 -11.13 -23.92
C LEU A 255 -16.14 -10.51 -25.07
N TYR A 256 -16.73 -9.33 -24.85
CA TYR A 256 -17.37 -8.54 -25.91
C TYR A 256 -16.41 -7.42 -26.37
N PRO A 257 -15.82 -7.51 -27.57
CA PRO A 257 -14.87 -6.51 -28.08
C PRO A 257 -15.60 -5.29 -28.64
N LEU A 258 -15.80 -4.27 -27.79
CA LEU A 258 -16.53 -3.04 -28.13
C LEU A 258 -15.94 -2.27 -29.33
N GLY A 259 -14.64 -2.43 -29.63
CA GLY A 259 -14.02 -1.80 -30.80
C GLY A 259 -12.65 -1.19 -30.50
N PRO A 260 -12.08 -0.45 -31.46
CA PRO A 260 -10.90 0.38 -31.20
C PRO A 260 -11.32 1.64 -30.43
N ILE A 261 -10.52 2.05 -29.44
CA ILE A 261 -10.78 3.26 -28.62
C ILE A 261 -10.87 4.53 -29.49
N SER A 262 -10.16 4.54 -30.62
CA SER A 262 -10.19 5.64 -31.60
C SER A 262 -11.50 5.78 -32.40
N ASP A 263 -12.50 4.91 -32.17
CA ASP A 263 -13.85 5.08 -32.73
C ASP A 263 -14.92 4.94 -31.62
N PRO A 264 -15.32 6.07 -31.02
CA PRO A 264 -16.38 6.09 -30.01
C PRO A 264 -17.76 5.69 -30.55
N SER A 265 -18.00 5.83 -31.86
CA SER A 265 -19.28 5.52 -32.49
C SER A 265 -19.49 4.01 -32.59
N ILE A 266 -18.48 3.29 -33.10
CA ILE A 266 -18.43 1.83 -33.11
C ILE A 266 -18.49 1.29 -31.67
N THR A 267 -17.77 1.93 -30.74
CA THR A 267 -17.74 1.53 -29.33
C THR A 267 -19.12 1.64 -28.66
N ALA A 268 -19.84 2.74 -28.87
CA ALA A 268 -21.20 2.93 -28.36
C ALA A 268 -22.23 1.99 -29.01
N HIS A 269 -22.13 1.75 -30.32
CA HIS A 269 -23.04 0.85 -31.04
C HIS A 269 -22.90 -0.60 -30.57
N ARG A 270 -21.66 -1.11 -30.47
CA ARG A 270 -21.38 -2.49 -30.01
C ARG A 270 -21.65 -2.70 -28.52
N LEU A 271 -21.63 -1.63 -27.71
CA LEU A 271 -22.10 -1.70 -26.32
C LEU A 271 -23.61 -1.96 -26.27
N PHE A 272 -24.38 -1.32 -27.15
CA PHE A 272 -25.82 -1.55 -27.27
C PHE A 272 -26.14 -2.97 -27.78
N ASP A 273 -25.46 -3.42 -28.85
CA ASP A 273 -25.59 -4.79 -29.37
C ASP A 273 -25.25 -5.84 -28.29
N GLY A 274 -24.20 -5.56 -27.49
CA GLY A 274 -23.81 -6.37 -26.34
C GLY A 274 -24.92 -6.47 -25.30
N LEU A 275 -25.42 -5.34 -24.80
CA LEU A 275 -26.50 -5.30 -23.80
C LEU A 275 -27.77 -6.00 -24.30
N LEU A 276 -28.18 -5.76 -25.55
CA LEU A 276 -29.33 -6.41 -26.17
C LEU A 276 -29.14 -7.94 -26.29
N THR A 277 -27.91 -8.40 -26.53
CA THR A 277 -27.60 -9.85 -26.54
C THR A 277 -27.71 -10.45 -25.13
N LEU A 278 -27.30 -9.73 -24.08
CA LEU A 278 -27.42 -10.19 -22.70
C LEU A 278 -28.88 -10.29 -22.23
N GLU A 279 -29.73 -9.37 -22.68
CA GLU A 279 -31.18 -9.43 -22.50
C GLU A 279 -31.78 -10.68 -23.19
N GLN A 280 -31.46 -10.90 -24.47
CA GLN A 280 -31.89 -12.09 -25.22
C GLN A 280 -31.39 -13.41 -24.60
N GLU A 281 -30.26 -13.40 -23.88
CA GLU A 281 -29.76 -14.56 -23.15
C GLU A 281 -30.36 -14.75 -21.75
N GLY A 282 -31.20 -13.83 -21.26
CA GLY A 282 -31.89 -13.94 -19.97
C GLY A 282 -30.93 -13.87 -18.77
N VAL A 283 -30.05 -12.88 -18.76
CA VAL A 283 -29.08 -12.63 -17.67
C VAL A 283 -29.75 -11.99 -16.46
N ASP A 284 -29.57 -12.56 -15.26
CA ASP A 284 -30.21 -12.10 -14.01
C ASP A 284 -29.73 -10.71 -13.53
N MET A 285 -28.51 -10.28 -13.89
CA MET A 285 -27.86 -9.05 -13.41
C MET A 285 -26.63 -8.70 -14.26
N ILE A 286 -26.41 -7.41 -14.54
CA ILE A 286 -25.27 -6.92 -15.35
C ILE A 286 -24.39 -6.00 -14.49
N LEU A 287 -23.16 -6.43 -14.21
CA LEU A 287 -22.17 -5.60 -13.49
C LEU A 287 -21.36 -4.78 -14.50
N ILE A 288 -21.33 -3.44 -14.35
CA ILE A 288 -20.61 -2.52 -15.24
C ILE A 288 -19.63 -1.69 -14.40
N GLU A 289 -18.34 -1.74 -14.74
CA GLU A 289 -17.38 -0.81 -14.13
C GLU A 289 -17.73 0.62 -14.54
N GLU A 290 -17.85 1.50 -13.55
CA GLU A 290 -18.12 2.92 -13.79
C GLU A 290 -16.88 3.58 -14.40
N VAL A 291 -17.03 4.04 -15.65
CA VAL A 291 -15.98 4.74 -16.38
C VAL A 291 -16.13 6.24 -16.12
N SER A 292 -15.04 6.91 -15.78
CA SER A 292 -14.99 8.37 -15.55
C SER A 292 -15.80 9.14 -16.60
N GLU A 293 -16.76 9.97 -16.16
CA GLU A 293 -17.68 10.74 -17.01
C GLU A 293 -17.00 11.93 -17.74
N VAL A 294 -15.90 11.65 -18.43
CA VAL A 294 -15.09 12.59 -19.19
C VAL A 294 -14.94 12.01 -20.59
N LYS A 295 -15.19 12.84 -21.62
CA LYS A 295 -15.21 12.44 -23.04
C LYS A 295 -16.07 11.19 -23.30
N GLU A 296 -15.50 10.11 -23.84
CA GLU A 296 -16.18 8.88 -24.24
C GLU A 296 -16.83 8.17 -23.05
N GLY A 297 -16.25 8.30 -21.85
CA GLY A 297 -16.81 7.72 -20.64
C GLY A 297 -18.18 8.30 -20.29
N LEU A 298 -18.40 9.60 -20.53
CA LEU A 298 -19.72 10.23 -20.38
C LEU A 298 -20.72 9.67 -21.40
N ALA A 299 -20.29 9.36 -22.63
CA ALA A 299 -21.16 8.73 -23.63
C ALA A 299 -21.51 7.27 -23.27
N ILE A 300 -20.53 6.52 -22.76
CA ILE A 300 -20.70 5.13 -22.29
C ILE A 300 -21.65 5.08 -21.09
N MET A 301 -21.41 5.90 -20.05
CA MET A 301 -22.22 5.91 -18.84
C MET A 301 -23.65 6.42 -19.10
N ASN A 302 -23.84 7.48 -19.90
CA ASN A 302 -25.18 7.91 -20.30
C ASN A 302 -25.95 6.82 -21.07
N ARG A 303 -25.30 6.03 -21.92
CA ARG A 303 -25.96 4.91 -22.63
C ARG A 303 -26.24 3.71 -21.74
N ALA A 304 -25.37 3.40 -20.79
CA ALA A 304 -25.63 2.38 -19.77
C ALA A 304 -26.81 2.77 -18.86
N ALA A 305 -26.83 4.01 -18.37
CA ALA A 305 -27.94 4.56 -17.59
C ALA A 305 -29.24 4.64 -18.41
N GLN A 306 -29.16 4.98 -19.70
CA GLN A 306 -30.33 4.96 -20.58
C GLN A 306 -30.87 3.53 -20.76
N ALA A 307 -30.02 2.53 -20.96
CA ALA A 307 -30.44 1.13 -21.02
C ALA A 307 -31.13 0.68 -19.70
N ALA A 308 -30.60 1.09 -18.55
CA ALA A 308 -31.23 0.85 -17.24
C ALA A 308 -32.61 1.51 -17.12
N SER A 309 -32.78 2.72 -17.66
CA SER A 309 -34.04 3.49 -17.54
C SER A 309 -35.23 2.92 -18.32
N VAL A 310 -35.01 2.07 -19.32
CA VAL A 310 -36.06 1.59 -20.24
C VAL A 310 -36.60 0.20 -19.84
N HIS A 311 -35.83 -0.61 -19.12
CA HIS A 311 -36.18 -2.02 -18.83
C HIS A 311 -36.14 -2.34 -17.32
N SER A 312 -37.33 -2.40 -16.72
CA SER A 312 -37.58 -2.51 -15.26
C SER A 312 -37.27 -3.88 -14.63
N HIS A 313 -36.31 -4.64 -15.17
CA HIS A 313 -35.96 -6.00 -14.75
C HIS A 313 -34.44 -6.29 -14.74
N SER A 314 -33.61 -5.28 -15.05
CA SER A 314 -32.16 -5.42 -15.17
C SER A 314 -31.47 -4.50 -14.19
N LEU A 315 -30.85 -5.03 -13.15
CA LEU A 315 -30.11 -4.21 -12.18
C LEU A 315 -28.64 -4.06 -12.59
N TYR A 316 -28.17 -2.80 -12.53
CA TYR A 316 -26.82 -2.37 -12.87
C TYR A 316 -26.06 -2.04 -11.58
N ILE A 317 -24.78 -2.41 -11.52
CA ILE A 317 -23.91 -2.15 -10.35
C ILE A 317 -22.62 -1.48 -10.80
N SER A 318 -22.33 -0.32 -10.21
CA SER A 318 -21.02 0.35 -10.30
C SER A 318 -19.96 -0.40 -9.50
N ILE A 319 -18.84 -0.70 -10.16
CA ILE A 319 -17.63 -1.29 -9.58
C ILE A 319 -16.44 -0.47 -10.09
N THR A 320 -15.33 -0.41 -9.35
CA THR A 320 -14.11 0.29 -9.80
C THR A 320 -12.88 -0.63 -9.89
N HIS A 321 -12.11 -0.40 -10.95
CA HIS A 321 -10.82 -0.97 -11.37
C HIS A 321 -10.82 -2.35 -12.09
N ASN A 322 -10.67 -2.27 -13.41
CA ASN A 322 -10.39 -3.28 -14.45
C ASN A 322 -11.61 -3.96 -15.08
N THR A 323 -11.87 -3.57 -16.34
CA THR A 323 -13.16 -3.73 -17.01
C THR A 323 -13.48 -5.19 -17.30
N ARG A 324 -14.40 -5.73 -16.51
CA ARG A 324 -14.82 -7.13 -16.55
C ARG A 324 -16.31 -7.24 -16.27
N ILE A 325 -17.10 -7.25 -17.35
CA ILE A 325 -18.53 -7.56 -17.29
C ILE A 325 -18.69 -8.98 -16.73
N MET A 326 -19.34 -9.12 -15.59
CA MET A 326 -19.75 -10.42 -15.04
C MET A 326 -21.10 -10.82 -15.59
N LEU A 327 -21.24 -12.09 -15.97
CA LEU A 327 -22.44 -12.67 -16.55
C LEU A 327 -22.89 -13.90 -15.77
N THR A 328 -24.16 -13.97 -15.42
CA THR A 328 -24.83 -15.15 -14.88
C THR A 328 -25.95 -15.54 -15.85
N LYS A 329 -25.94 -16.80 -16.34
CA LYS A 329 -26.93 -17.28 -17.31
C LYS A 329 -27.82 -18.35 -16.68
N LYS A 330 -29.13 -18.21 -16.86
CA LYS A 330 -30.14 -19.18 -16.44
C LYS A 330 -29.94 -20.52 -17.16
N ARG A 331 -30.06 -21.62 -16.42
CA ARG A 331 -30.06 -22.99 -16.98
C ARG A 331 -31.52 -23.43 -17.16
N THR A 332 -31.98 -23.50 -18.40
CA THR A 332 -33.26 -24.13 -18.75
C THR A 332 -33.06 -25.62 -19.01
N GLU A 333 -34.04 -26.44 -18.61
CA GLU A 333 -34.06 -27.86 -18.91
C GLU A 333 -34.59 -28.06 -20.34
N THR A 334 -33.97 -28.96 -21.11
CA THR A 334 -34.30 -29.17 -22.53
C THR A 334 -35.36 -30.28 -22.65
N THR A 335 -36.52 -29.93 -23.19
CA THR A 335 -37.61 -30.86 -23.47
C THR A 335 -37.42 -31.62 -24.79
N VAL A 336 -38.02 -32.81 -24.89
CA VAL A 336 -37.80 -33.75 -26.02
C VAL A 336 -38.22 -33.19 -27.37
N ASP A 337 -39.22 -32.31 -27.42
CA ASP A 337 -39.73 -31.70 -28.67
C ASP A 337 -38.66 -30.86 -29.41
N ASP A 338 -37.69 -30.27 -28.70
CA ASP A 338 -36.65 -29.45 -29.32
C ASP A 338 -35.64 -30.28 -30.15
N LEU A 339 -35.53 -31.59 -29.87
CA LEU A 339 -34.71 -32.52 -30.67
C LEU A 339 -35.38 -32.90 -32.00
N LEU A 340 -36.70 -32.86 -32.07
CA LEU A 340 -37.46 -33.27 -33.26
C LEU A 340 -37.48 -32.21 -34.37
N ARG A 341 -37.15 -30.95 -34.05
CA ARG A 341 -37.15 -29.83 -35.00
C ARG A 341 -35.86 -29.67 -35.84
N GLN A 342 -34.88 -30.57 -35.69
CA GLN A 342 -33.58 -30.46 -36.36
C GLN A 342 -33.38 -31.46 -37.53
N GLN A 343 -34.46 -32.02 -38.10
CA GLN A 343 -34.37 -33.05 -39.16
C GLN A 343 -35.06 -32.69 -40.49
N GLU A 344 -35.44 -31.43 -40.74
CA GLU A 344 -36.02 -30.99 -42.02
C GLU A 344 -35.16 -29.91 -42.71
N GLU A 345 -34.50 -30.32 -43.81
CA GLU A 345 -33.75 -29.52 -44.79
C GLU A 345 -34.69 -29.04 -45.95
N PRO A 346 -34.28 -28.35 -47.06
CA PRO A 346 -32.92 -28.13 -47.62
C PRO A 346 -32.55 -26.73 -48.24
N ASP A 347 -31.24 -26.60 -48.51
CA ASP A 347 -30.50 -25.83 -49.57
C ASP A 347 -31.25 -25.05 -50.69
N ARG A 348 -30.82 -23.79 -51.00
CA ARG A 348 -30.35 -23.35 -52.37
C ARG A 348 -29.89 -21.88 -52.61
N LYS A 349 -28.64 -21.75 -53.10
CA LYS A 349 -28.11 -20.97 -54.27
C LYS A 349 -28.48 -19.49 -54.59
N ARG A 350 -27.44 -18.62 -54.46
CA ARG A 350 -26.88 -17.59 -55.41
C ARG A 350 -27.74 -16.85 -56.48
N ARG A 351 -27.62 -15.49 -56.43
CA ARG A 351 -27.43 -14.46 -57.51
C ARG A 351 -28.61 -13.86 -58.34
N ARG A 352 -28.78 -12.53 -58.15
CA ARG A 352 -28.75 -11.41 -59.14
C ARG A 352 -29.90 -11.22 -60.18
N VAL A 353 -30.64 -10.10 -60.05
CA VAL A 353 -31.31 -9.35 -61.15
C VAL A 353 -31.24 -7.83 -60.88
N THR A 354 -31.12 -7.03 -61.95
CA THR A 354 -31.22 -5.56 -62.13
C THR A 354 -31.58 -5.33 -63.63
N PRO A 355 -31.84 -4.10 -64.18
CA PRO A 355 -32.04 -2.75 -63.62
C PRO A 355 -33.33 -2.05 -64.16
N ASP A 356 -33.51 -0.74 -63.89
CA ASP A 356 -34.03 0.36 -64.77
C ASP A 356 -34.50 1.56 -63.88
N GLN A 357 -34.48 2.85 -64.26
CA GLN A 357 -34.07 3.59 -65.48
C GLN A 357 -33.34 4.90 -65.03
N VAL A 358 -32.16 5.25 -65.56
CA VAL A 358 -31.89 6.10 -66.75
C VAL A 358 -32.27 7.59 -66.61
N VAL A 359 -31.24 8.46 -66.47
CA VAL A 359 -30.87 9.57 -67.40
C VAL A 359 -29.34 9.83 -67.24
N GLY A 360 -28.57 9.93 -68.34
CA GLY A 360 -27.14 10.35 -68.39
C GLY A 360 -26.98 11.87 -68.70
N VAL A 361 -25.87 12.47 -69.11
CA VAL A 361 -24.68 12.05 -69.91
C VAL A 361 -23.62 13.17 -69.78
N ASP A 362 -22.28 13.03 -69.83
CA ASP A 362 -21.29 11.98 -69.48
C ASP A 362 -19.85 12.62 -69.54
N SER A 363 -18.81 11.81 -69.27
CA SER A 363 -17.37 11.86 -69.71
C SER A 363 -16.74 13.13 -70.35
N SER A 364 -15.52 13.62 -70.06
CA SER A 364 -14.20 13.08 -69.60
C SER A 364 -13.17 12.69 -70.69
N ALA A 365 -11.98 13.34 -70.68
CA ALA A 365 -10.71 13.05 -71.38
C ALA A 365 -9.60 13.97 -70.77
N GLU A 366 -8.28 13.73 -70.76
CA GLU A 366 -7.42 12.58 -71.15
C GLU A 366 -6.01 12.68 -70.46
N GLU A 367 -5.13 11.73 -70.80
CA GLU A 367 -3.69 11.44 -70.52
C GLU A 367 -2.66 12.63 -70.59
N GLU A 368 -1.33 12.55 -70.32
CA GLU A 368 -0.40 11.77 -69.45
C GLU A 368 1.00 12.49 -69.43
N ASP A 369 1.70 12.54 -68.28
CA ASP A 369 3.18 12.75 -68.07
C ASP A 369 3.90 13.98 -68.75
N PRO A 370 5.25 14.22 -68.66
CA PRO A 370 6.28 13.78 -67.71
C PRO A 370 7.22 14.90 -67.11
N VAL A 371 7.93 14.54 -66.03
CA VAL A 371 9.34 14.81 -65.61
C VAL A 371 10.19 16.02 -66.16
N GLU A 372 10.82 16.75 -65.20
CA GLU A 372 12.15 17.46 -65.17
C GLU A 372 12.38 19.01 -65.26
N LYS A 373 13.28 19.46 -64.34
CA LYS A 373 14.31 20.55 -64.37
C LYS A 373 13.98 22.06 -64.59
N ARG A 374 14.07 22.78 -63.45
CA ARG A 374 15.05 23.86 -63.06
C ARG A 374 15.23 25.17 -63.89
N ARG A 375 15.50 26.24 -63.10
CA ARG A 375 16.07 27.58 -63.42
C ARG A 375 15.02 28.65 -63.83
N GLU A 376 15.19 29.93 -63.53
CA GLU A 376 16.34 30.69 -62.97
C GLU A 376 15.89 31.90 -62.09
N GLY A 377 16.82 32.48 -61.32
CA GLY A 377 16.83 33.85 -60.74
C GLY A 377 15.88 34.13 -59.56
N GLY A 378 16.23 34.84 -58.49
CA GLY A 378 17.17 35.97 -58.34
C GLY A 378 16.36 37.28 -58.22
N ASP A 379 16.60 38.24 -57.34
CA ASP A 379 17.50 38.37 -56.16
C ASP A 379 16.67 39.14 -55.07
N ASP A 380 17.11 39.76 -53.97
CA ASP A 380 18.38 40.19 -53.32
C ASP A 380 18.01 40.47 -51.81
N LEU A 381 18.79 40.88 -50.79
CA LEU A 381 20.20 41.26 -50.55
C LEU A 381 20.47 41.03 -49.02
N GLU A 382 21.71 40.92 -48.57
CA GLU A 382 22.14 40.70 -47.17
C GLU A 382 22.43 41.99 -46.36
N VAL A 383 22.55 41.89 -45.02
CA VAL A 383 23.74 42.29 -44.21
C VAL A 383 23.64 41.54 -42.85
N GLY A 384 24.67 40.97 -42.21
CA GLY A 384 26.07 40.72 -42.59
C GLY A 384 26.87 40.18 -41.37
N LEU A 385 27.89 39.35 -41.60
CA LEU A 385 28.72 38.69 -40.57
C LEU A 385 29.95 39.52 -40.18
N VAL A 386 30.53 39.25 -38.99
CA VAL A 386 31.98 39.35 -38.72
C VAL A 386 32.39 38.25 -37.73
N GLU A 387 33.38 37.43 -38.10
CA GLU A 387 34.17 36.59 -37.18
C GLU A 387 35.56 37.23 -36.95
N GLY A 388 36.32 36.76 -35.95
CA GLY A 388 37.70 37.23 -35.72
C GLY A 388 38.58 36.14 -35.09
N GLU A 389 39.73 35.87 -35.72
CA GLU A 389 40.72 34.88 -35.30
C GLU A 389 41.97 35.48 -34.63
N ALA A 390 42.65 34.64 -33.84
CA ALA A 390 44.11 34.53 -33.67
C ALA A 390 44.97 35.64 -33.03
N SER A 391 45.99 35.15 -32.29
CA SER A 391 47.32 35.77 -32.04
C SER A 391 47.40 37.03 -31.15
N GLU A 392 48.51 37.37 -30.48
CA GLU A 392 49.69 36.65 -29.95
C GLU A 392 50.42 37.58 -28.94
N SER A 393 51.44 37.08 -28.22
CA SER A 393 52.46 37.88 -27.49
C SER A 393 51.95 38.68 -26.26
N ASP A 394 52.76 39.10 -25.27
CA ASP A 394 54.15 38.80 -24.91
C ASP A 394 54.35 39.05 -23.38
N GLY A 395 55.56 38.82 -22.85
CA GLY A 395 56.04 39.53 -21.65
C GLY A 395 56.31 38.66 -20.41
N SER A 396 57.59 38.50 -20.07
CA SER A 396 58.12 37.83 -18.88
C SER A 396 58.50 38.79 -17.75
N GLU A 397 58.59 38.27 -16.51
CA GLU A 397 59.61 38.54 -15.46
C GLU A 397 59.07 37.92 -14.14
N GLU A 398 59.58 36.78 -13.64
CA GLU A 398 60.89 36.51 -13.01
C GLU A 398 61.13 37.22 -11.66
N GLU A 399 61.18 36.44 -10.57
CA GLU A 399 62.29 36.49 -9.61
C GLU A 399 62.35 35.19 -8.78
N GLU A 400 63.55 34.78 -8.35
CA GLU A 400 63.81 33.47 -7.72
C GLU A 400 64.13 33.52 -6.21
N GLN A 401 64.26 32.32 -5.63
CA GLN A 401 64.54 32.00 -4.22
C GLN A 401 65.78 32.72 -3.65
N PRO A 402 65.90 32.77 -2.31
CA PRO A 402 66.87 31.82 -1.73
C PRO A 402 66.38 31.06 -0.48
N ARG A 403 67.04 29.92 -0.21
CA ARG A 403 66.81 29.03 0.94
C ARG A 403 67.73 29.38 2.11
N MET A 404 67.31 29.12 3.35
CA MET A 404 68.16 28.53 4.41
C MET A 404 67.35 28.13 5.66
N SER A 405 67.99 27.44 6.62
CA SER A 405 67.40 26.85 7.84
C SER A 405 68.50 26.56 8.88
N PRO A 406 68.18 26.05 10.08
CA PRO A 406 67.39 26.61 11.20
C PRO A 406 68.35 27.18 12.31
N PRO A 407 67.91 27.51 13.54
CA PRO A 407 67.93 26.48 14.61
C PRO A 407 66.93 26.62 15.80
N ASP A 408 66.85 25.51 16.55
CA ASP A 408 66.66 25.37 18.02
C ASP A 408 65.33 25.55 18.77
N ARG A 409 65.34 25.00 20.00
CA ARG A 409 64.21 24.70 20.90
C ARG A 409 64.30 25.48 22.22
N PHE A 410 63.15 25.86 22.83
CA PHE A 410 62.62 25.28 24.08
C PHE A 410 61.52 26.11 24.79
N ASN A 411 60.31 25.51 24.87
CA ASN A 411 59.43 25.37 26.04
C ASN A 411 58.68 26.56 26.73
N PHE A 412 57.47 26.20 27.21
CA PHE A 412 56.54 26.96 28.07
C PHE A 412 55.97 28.29 27.48
N ASN A 413 54.78 28.78 27.88
CA ASN A 413 53.93 28.40 29.02
C ASN A 413 52.42 28.42 28.70
N ARG A 414 51.59 27.90 29.63
CA ARG A 414 50.12 27.95 29.59
C ARG A 414 49.58 29.38 29.68
N THR A 415 48.62 29.73 28.83
CA THR A 415 47.55 30.69 29.16
C THR A 415 46.18 30.10 28.78
N SER A 416 45.21 30.22 29.68
CA SER A 416 43.92 29.56 29.57
C SER A 416 42.85 30.47 28.96
N PHE A 417 42.44 30.21 27.72
CA PHE A 417 41.19 30.77 27.21
C PHE A 417 39.98 30.03 27.78
N LYS A 418 38.98 30.80 28.23
CA LYS A 418 37.84 30.28 28.97
C LYS A 418 36.93 29.45 28.07
N ARG A 419 36.54 28.27 28.55
CA ARG A 419 35.34 27.58 28.04
C ARG A 419 34.14 28.50 28.32
N HIS A 420 33.44 28.96 27.29
CA HIS A 420 32.03 29.29 27.46
C HIS A 420 31.26 27.98 27.67
N ASP A 421 30.25 28.01 28.55
CA ASP A 421 29.62 26.81 29.07
C ASP A 421 28.88 25.99 28.00
N LEU A 422 29.52 24.92 27.56
CA LEU A 422 28.85 23.79 26.92
C LEU A 422 27.94 23.13 27.96
N PRO A 423 26.63 22.92 27.68
CA PRO A 423 25.79 22.04 28.47
C PRO A 423 26.46 20.65 28.55
N LYS A 424 26.47 20.05 29.75
CA LYS A 424 27.12 18.74 29.97
C LYS A 424 26.55 17.70 29.02
N THR A 425 27.43 16.89 28.42
CA THR A 425 27.06 15.78 27.55
C THR A 425 26.20 14.76 28.32
N PHE A 426 24.94 14.61 27.92
CA PHE A 426 23.96 13.71 28.55
C PHE A 426 24.15 12.24 28.14
N ALA A 427 25.38 11.72 28.29
CA ALA A 427 25.66 10.30 28.13
C ALA A 427 25.09 9.52 29.33
N GLY A 428 23.90 8.93 29.17
CA GLY A 428 23.25 8.09 30.17
C GLY A 428 21.94 8.61 30.78
N SER A 429 21.31 9.64 30.20
CA SER A 429 19.96 10.04 30.60
C SER A 429 18.91 8.97 30.25
N SER A 430 17.93 8.76 31.14
CA SER A 430 16.73 7.97 30.86
C SER A 430 15.60 8.89 30.37
N PHE A 431 14.58 8.34 29.70
CA PHE A 431 13.39 9.12 29.31
C PHE A 431 12.69 9.80 30.50
N MET A 432 12.72 9.18 31.69
CA MET A 432 12.25 9.77 32.93
C MET A 432 13.07 11.01 33.34
N SER A 433 14.40 10.96 33.21
CA SER A 433 15.29 12.08 33.57
C SER A 433 15.20 13.31 32.65
N ILE A 434 14.62 13.15 31.45
CA ILE A 434 14.28 14.26 30.53
C ILE A 434 12.78 14.62 30.55
N GLY A 435 12.03 14.13 31.54
CA GLY A 435 10.65 14.57 31.82
C GLY A 435 9.56 14.00 30.91
N VAL A 436 9.80 12.88 30.20
CA VAL A 436 8.76 12.22 29.39
C VAL A 436 7.70 11.58 30.29
N SER A 437 6.42 11.83 30.00
CA SER A 437 5.29 11.30 30.76
C SER A 437 5.18 9.76 30.70
N ALA A 438 4.61 9.16 31.75
CA ALA A 438 4.48 7.70 31.86
C ALA A 438 3.74 7.02 30.68
N PRO A 439 2.67 7.59 30.09
CA PRO A 439 2.02 7.00 28.91
C PRO A 439 2.93 6.92 27.68
N LEU A 440 3.81 7.92 27.48
CA LEU A 440 4.80 7.92 26.40
C LEU A 440 5.98 6.99 26.71
N GLN A 441 6.41 6.88 27.98
CA GLN A 441 7.41 5.88 28.38
C GLN A 441 6.91 4.44 28.12
N ALA A 442 5.63 4.16 28.34
CA ALA A 442 5.03 2.86 28.03
C ALA A 442 5.03 2.56 26.51
N ALA A 443 4.65 3.54 25.68
CA ALA A 443 4.71 3.41 24.22
C ALA A 443 6.14 3.16 23.72
N LEU A 444 7.11 3.95 24.17
CA LEU A 444 8.54 3.77 23.83
C LEU A 444 9.07 2.41 24.27
N SER A 445 8.66 1.93 25.45
CA SER A 445 9.00 0.59 25.95
C SER A 445 8.44 -0.52 25.06
N SER A 446 7.20 -0.39 24.55
CA SER A 446 6.63 -1.35 23.60
C SER A 446 7.36 -1.37 22.24
N MET A 447 7.95 -0.24 21.84
CA MET A 447 8.80 -0.12 20.66
C MET A 447 10.26 -0.54 20.93
N SER A 448 10.57 -1.06 22.12
CA SER A 448 11.93 -1.38 22.59
C SER A 448 12.92 -0.20 22.64
N ILE A 449 12.44 1.05 22.55
CA ILE A 449 13.26 2.25 22.63
C ILE A 449 13.51 2.57 24.12
N ARG A 450 14.66 2.13 24.65
CA ARG A 450 14.98 2.20 26.09
C ARG A 450 15.78 3.44 26.51
N THR A 451 16.47 4.09 25.58
CA THR A 451 17.33 5.27 25.84
C THR A 451 17.04 6.37 24.83
N PRO A 452 17.04 7.65 25.24
CA PRO A 452 16.88 8.78 24.33
C PRO A 452 18.08 8.91 23.38
N THR A 453 17.84 9.42 22.18
CA THR A 453 18.89 9.81 21.23
C THR A 453 19.47 11.18 21.58
N GLU A 454 20.68 11.49 21.11
CA GLU A 454 21.35 12.78 21.38
C GLU A 454 20.51 14.01 20.97
N ILE A 455 19.67 13.85 19.94
CA ILE A 455 18.76 14.89 19.45
C ILE A 455 17.55 15.08 20.37
N GLN A 456 17.05 14.02 21.02
CA GLN A 456 15.90 14.08 21.93
C GLN A 456 16.18 14.90 23.20
N ALA A 457 17.44 15.06 23.58
CA ALA A 457 17.83 15.86 24.74
C ALA A 457 17.76 17.39 24.52
N ALA A 458 17.54 17.87 23.29
CA ALA A 458 17.83 19.27 22.91
C ALA A 458 16.70 20.03 22.18
N CYS A 459 15.45 19.57 22.22
CA CYS A 459 14.34 20.08 21.39
C CYS A 459 13.77 21.46 21.78
N ARG A 460 14.55 22.53 21.56
CA ARG A 460 14.07 23.90 21.28
C ARG A 460 13.85 24.05 19.75
N ASP A 461 13.75 25.27 19.21
CA ASP A 461 13.88 25.46 17.74
C ASP A 461 15.19 24.80 17.30
N CYS A 462 15.16 23.83 16.36
CA CYS A 462 16.33 23.00 16.11
C CYS A 462 16.56 22.64 14.63
N ILE A 463 17.83 22.49 14.26
CA ILE A 463 18.27 21.92 12.98
C ILE A 463 19.03 20.62 13.30
N GLY A 464 18.43 19.48 13.02
CA GLY A 464 18.99 18.16 13.28
C GLY A 464 19.52 17.51 12.00
N ASN A 465 20.85 17.52 11.82
CA ASN A 465 21.50 16.59 10.90
C ASN A 465 21.71 15.24 11.63
N ALA A 466 21.21 14.15 11.06
CA ALA A 466 21.48 12.79 11.54
C ALA A 466 21.42 11.76 10.41
N LYS A 467 22.08 10.61 10.61
CA LYS A 467 22.04 9.48 9.66
C LYS A 467 20.61 8.99 9.40
N THR A 468 20.34 8.41 8.23
CA THR A 468 19.08 7.72 7.94
C THR A 468 18.88 6.52 8.87
N GLY A 469 17.64 6.24 9.30
CA GLY A 469 17.35 5.18 10.27
C GLY A 469 17.74 5.46 11.74
N SER A 470 18.10 6.71 12.09
CA SER A 470 18.52 7.10 13.46
C SER A 470 17.37 7.44 14.42
N GLY A 471 16.12 7.11 14.10
CA GLY A 471 14.96 7.42 14.95
C GLY A 471 14.51 8.89 14.93
N LYS A 472 14.83 9.67 13.88
CA LYS A 472 14.46 11.10 13.73
C LYS A 472 12.99 11.37 14.04
N THR A 473 12.08 10.54 13.53
CA THR A 473 10.63 10.71 13.72
C THR A 473 10.25 10.67 15.20
N VAL A 474 10.80 9.72 15.96
CA VAL A 474 10.60 9.63 17.41
C VAL A 474 11.20 10.85 18.12
N ALA A 475 12.29 11.42 17.59
CA ALA A 475 12.94 12.59 18.17
C ALA A 475 12.10 13.87 18.15
N PHE A 476 11.25 14.09 17.14
CA PHE A 476 10.28 15.18 17.16
C PHE A 476 8.89 14.76 17.67
N ALA A 477 8.47 13.50 17.51
CA ALA A 477 7.17 13.05 17.97
C ALA A 477 7.02 13.09 19.50
N ILE A 478 8.02 12.66 20.28
CA ILE A 478 7.97 12.71 21.76
C ILE A 478 7.68 14.15 22.28
N PRO A 479 8.48 15.19 21.96
CA PRO A 479 8.25 16.54 22.52
C PRO A 479 6.94 17.18 22.03
N ILE A 480 6.47 16.83 20.82
CA ILE A 480 5.16 17.25 20.31
C ILE A 480 4.05 16.63 21.16
N LEU A 481 4.03 15.29 21.30
CA LEU A 481 3.03 14.56 22.06
C LEU A 481 3.03 14.92 23.55
N GLN A 482 4.22 15.13 24.13
CA GLN A 482 4.39 15.55 25.52
C GLN A 482 3.73 16.91 25.78
N ARG A 483 3.87 17.90 24.89
CA ARG A 483 3.17 19.19 25.06
C ARG A 483 1.70 19.12 24.66
N LEU A 484 1.33 18.33 23.65
CA LEU A 484 -0.06 18.08 23.27
C LEU A 484 -0.88 17.50 24.43
N SER A 485 -0.26 16.67 25.28
CA SER A 485 -0.92 16.08 26.46
C SER A 485 -1.40 17.11 27.50
N ALA A 486 -0.93 18.37 27.44
CA ALA A 486 -1.36 19.46 28.32
C ALA A 486 -2.52 20.31 27.75
N ASP A 487 -2.64 20.39 26.42
CA ASP A 487 -3.72 21.11 25.71
C ASP A 487 -4.05 20.43 24.36
N PRO A 488 -4.89 19.37 24.37
CA PRO A 488 -5.15 18.54 23.18
C PRO A 488 -6.25 19.15 22.28
N TYR A 489 -6.08 20.41 21.83
CA TYR A 489 -7.08 21.12 21.04
C TYR A 489 -6.57 21.69 19.70
N GLY A 490 -7.27 21.34 18.62
CA GLY A 490 -7.01 21.83 17.25
C GLY A 490 -5.76 21.22 16.61
N ILE A 491 -5.38 21.73 15.44
CA ILE A 491 -4.15 21.32 14.74
C ILE A 491 -2.95 21.91 15.50
N PHE A 492 -2.34 21.10 16.35
CA PHE A 492 -1.28 21.50 17.26
C PHE A 492 0.11 21.38 16.61
N ALA A 493 0.28 20.41 15.71
CA ALA A 493 1.52 20.20 14.96
C ALA A 493 1.25 19.96 13.47
N LEU A 494 2.09 20.58 12.63
CA LEU A 494 2.15 20.34 11.19
C LEU A 494 3.53 19.78 10.84
N VAL A 495 3.57 18.60 10.22
CA VAL A 495 4.81 17.93 9.79
C VAL A 495 4.83 17.86 8.27
N LEU A 496 5.78 18.56 7.67
CA LEU A 496 6.00 18.61 6.24
C LEU A 496 7.06 17.61 5.81
N THR A 497 6.81 16.96 4.68
CA THR A 497 7.70 15.97 4.07
C THR A 497 7.54 15.97 2.55
N PRO A 498 8.61 15.75 1.77
CA PRO A 498 8.55 15.85 0.31
C PRO A 498 8.04 14.57 -0.38
N THR A 499 7.77 13.48 0.36
CA THR A 499 7.23 12.24 -0.21
C THR A 499 5.98 11.75 0.53
N ARG A 500 5.06 11.16 -0.23
CA ARG A 500 3.78 10.66 0.28
C ARG A 500 3.97 9.46 1.21
N GLU A 501 4.97 8.62 0.91
CA GLU A 501 5.28 7.41 1.67
C GLU A 501 5.85 7.76 3.05
N LEU A 502 6.76 8.73 3.11
CA LEU A 502 7.29 9.25 4.37
C LEU A 502 6.19 9.92 5.20
N ALA A 503 5.19 10.57 4.57
CA ALA A 503 4.03 11.11 5.29
C ALA A 503 3.21 10.03 6.00
N PHE A 504 2.83 8.96 5.30
CA PHE A 504 2.12 7.82 5.91
C PHE A 504 2.94 7.17 7.02
N GLN A 505 4.25 6.99 6.81
CA GLN A 505 5.17 6.42 7.81
C GLN A 505 5.34 7.32 9.05
N ILE A 506 5.44 8.63 8.89
CA ILE A 506 5.50 9.56 10.02
C ILE A 506 4.18 9.53 10.80
N ALA A 507 3.03 9.49 10.11
CA ALA A 507 1.72 9.38 10.74
C ALA A 507 1.52 8.05 11.48
N GLU A 508 2.01 6.93 10.92
CA GLU A 508 2.07 5.61 11.58
C GLU A 508 2.84 5.68 12.90
N GLN A 509 4.00 6.37 12.94
CA GLN A 509 4.76 6.60 14.18
C GLN A 509 4.02 7.48 15.19
N PHE A 510 3.31 8.54 14.74
CA PHE A 510 2.46 9.35 15.63
C PHE A 510 1.28 8.57 16.19
N ALA A 511 0.65 7.68 15.41
CA ALA A 511 -0.45 6.85 15.87
C ALA A 511 0.00 5.83 16.93
N VAL A 512 1.18 5.21 16.74
CA VAL A 512 1.76 4.28 17.72
C VAL A 512 2.16 5.00 19.01
N LEU A 513 2.90 6.11 18.92
CA LEU A 513 3.37 6.86 20.10
C LEU A 513 2.23 7.61 20.83
N GLY A 514 1.25 8.13 20.08
CA GLY A 514 0.13 8.93 20.58
C GLY A 514 -1.13 8.13 20.93
N GLY A 515 -1.15 6.82 20.72
CA GLY A 515 -2.32 5.97 20.98
C GLY A 515 -2.78 6.01 22.44
N SER A 516 -1.85 6.09 23.40
CA SER A 516 -2.16 6.24 24.84
C SER A 516 -2.67 7.63 25.23
N LEU A 517 -2.65 8.60 24.30
CA LEU A 517 -3.13 9.98 24.46
C LEU A 517 -4.36 10.29 23.59
N ASN A 518 -4.92 9.28 22.90
CA ASN A 518 -5.97 9.47 21.87
C ASN A 518 -5.59 10.52 20.81
N THR A 519 -4.31 10.54 20.39
CA THR A 519 -3.84 11.48 19.36
C THR A 519 -4.49 11.17 18.00
N ARG A 520 -5.25 12.13 17.46
CA ARG A 520 -5.74 12.08 16.08
C ARG A 520 -4.68 12.60 15.12
N THR A 521 -4.43 11.86 14.05
CA THR A 521 -3.47 12.23 13.00
C THR A 521 -4.12 12.07 11.62
N ALA A 522 -3.87 13.04 10.73
CA ALA A 522 -4.38 13.04 9.34
C ALA A 522 -3.22 13.13 8.33
N VAL A 523 -3.40 12.58 7.13
CA VAL A 523 -2.35 12.47 6.09
C VAL A 523 -2.74 13.19 4.81
N ILE A 524 -2.18 14.39 4.60
CA ILE A 524 -2.61 15.32 3.55
C ILE A 524 -1.59 15.32 2.40
N VAL A 525 -1.81 14.44 1.44
CA VAL A 525 -0.88 14.13 0.35
C VAL A 525 -1.57 14.04 -1.02
N GLY A 526 -0.89 14.56 -2.06
CA GLY A 526 -1.43 14.58 -3.41
C GLY A 526 -1.67 13.17 -3.97
N GLY A 527 -2.59 13.03 -4.93
CA GLY A 527 -2.93 11.73 -5.54
C GLY A 527 -3.71 10.77 -4.63
N MET A 528 -4.15 11.23 -3.46
CA MET A 528 -5.31 10.72 -2.74
C MET A 528 -6.52 11.62 -3.06
N ASP A 529 -7.75 11.16 -2.82
CA ASP A 529 -8.96 11.97 -3.03
C ASP A 529 -8.97 13.26 -2.18
N MET A 530 -9.56 14.34 -2.72
CA MET A 530 -9.68 15.65 -2.07
C MET A 530 -10.77 15.65 -0.99
N MET A 531 -11.93 15.03 -1.24
CA MET A 531 -13.07 15.09 -0.32
C MET A 531 -12.78 14.28 0.96
N SER A 532 -12.15 13.12 0.81
CA SER A 532 -11.68 12.26 1.91
C SER A 532 -10.67 12.98 2.80
N GLN A 533 -9.71 13.71 2.21
CA GLN A 533 -8.73 14.50 2.98
C GLN A 533 -9.36 15.71 3.67
N ALA A 534 -10.37 16.35 3.05
CA ALA A 534 -11.15 17.39 3.71
C ALA A 534 -11.95 16.84 4.90
N LEU A 535 -12.50 15.62 4.79
CA LEU A 535 -13.16 14.94 5.90
C LEU A 535 -12.18 14.56 7.02
N GLU A 536 -10.97 14.08 6.70
CA GLU A 536 -9.89 13.87 7.69
C GLU A 536 -9.53 15.15 8.46
N LEU A 537 -9.43 16.30 7.79
CA LEU A 537 -9.22 17.60 8.44
C LEU A 537 -10.45 18.03 9.26
N GLY A 538 -11.67 17.80 8.75
CA GLY A 538 -12.93 18.08 9.44
C GLY A 538 -13.09 17.32 10.76
N ASN A 539 -12.49 16.13 10.87
CA ASN A 539 -12.40 15.35 12.11
C ASN A 539 -11.47 15.95 13.19
N ARG A 540 -10.95 17.16 12.97
CA ARG A 540 -10.11 17.98 13.88
C ARG A 540 -8.87 17.22 14.40
N PRO A 541 -7.94 16.82 13.51
CA PRO A 541 -6.72 16.12 13.89
C PRO A 541 -5.82 17.00 14.77
N HIS A 542 -5.09 16.38 15.68
CA HIS A 542 -4.11 17.08 16.53
C HIS A 542 -2.76 17.25 15.81
N VAL A 543 -2.42 16.30 14.95
CA VAL A 543 -1.20 16.28 14.12
C VAL A 543 -1.61 16.13 12.67
N VAL A 544 -1.13 17.01 11.79
CA VAL A 544 -1.27 16.88 10.33
C VAL A 544 0.10 16.56 9.75
N VAL A 545 0.18 15.50 8.94
CA VAL A 545 1.39 15.13 8.21
C VAL A 545 1.13 15.31 6.72
N ALA A 546 1.93 16.11 6.02
CA ALA A 546 1.56 16.60 4.70
C ALA A 546 2.72 16.79 3.71
N THR A 547 2.39 16.71 2.41
CA THR A 547 3.23 17.27 1.34
C THR A 547 2.86 18.74 1.09
N PRO A 548 3.82 19.68 0.93
CA PRO A 548 3.54 21.13 0.90
C PRO A 548 2.43 21.58 -0.05
N GLY A 549 2.49 21.17 -1.33
CA GLY A 549 1.48 21.56 -2.31
C GLY A 549 0.07 21.13 -1.92
N ARG A 550 -0.11 19.89 -1.43
CA ARG A 550 -1.46 19.39 -1.10
C ARG A 550 -2.11 20.11 0.07
N ILE A 551 -1.38 20.37 1.16
CA ILE A 551 -1.96 21.13 2.29
C ILE A 551 -2.27 22.57 1.85
N VAL A 552 -1.49 23.12 0.92
CA VAL A 552 -1.77 24.42 0.30
C VAL A 552 -2.98 24.38 -0.64
N ASP A 553 -3.22 23.30 -1.39
CA ASP A 553 -4.46 23.12 -2.18
C ASP A 553 -5.70 23.20 -1.28
N HIS A 554 -5.68 22.49 -0.14
CA HIS A 554 -6.78 22.52 0.83
C HIS A 554 -6.98 23.91 1.45
N LEU A 555 -5.91 24.63 1.77
CA LEU A 555 -6.00 26.01 2.26
C LEU A 555 -6.61 26.95 1.19
N ARG A 556 -6.13 26.88 -0.06
CA ARG A 556 -6.64 27.66 -1.20
C ARG A 556 -8.10 27.33 -1.53
N SER A 557 -8.53 26.08 -1.36
CA SER A 557 -9.91 25.65 -1.62
C SER A 557 -10.88 25.94 -0.46
N SER A 558 -10.41 26.50 0.67
CA SER A 558 -11.27 26.74 1.84
C SER A 558 -11.99 28.09 1.77
N THR A 559 -13.27 28.05 1.40
CA THR A 559 -14.10 29.27 1.20
C THR A 559 -14.49 29.97 2.51
N SER A 560 -14.23 29.37 3.67
CA SER A 560 -14.71 29.87 4.98
C SER A 560 -13.73 29.63 6.14
N GLY A 561 -12.44 29.38 5.85
CA GLY A 561 -11.40 29.24 6.89
C GLY A 561 -11.49 27.97 7.74
N GLU A 562 -12.09 26.91 7.21
CA GLU A 562 -12.36 25.64 7.92
C GLU A 562 -11.08 24.97 8.46
N TRP A 563 -9.95 25.17 7.77
CA TRP A 563 -8.65 24.56 8.09
C TRP A 563 -7.76 25.52 8.90
N ASP A 564 -8.26 25.98 10.06
CA ASP A 564 -7.53 26.92 10.94
C ASP A 564 -6.18 26.38 11.43
N LEU A 565 -5.08 26.91 10.85
CA LEU A 565 -3.71 26.63 11.26
C LEU A 565 -3.16 27.63 12.31
N SER A 566 -3.92 28.62 12.77
CA SER A 566 -3.46 29.65 13.72
C SER A 566 -2.98 29.07 15.07
N ARG A 567 -3.43 27.85 15.40
CA ARG A 567 -3.11 27.14 16.64
C ARG A 567 -1.84 26.30 16.58
N VAL A 568 -1.23 26.11 15.40
CA VAL A 568 -0.04 25.26 15.21
C VAL A 568 1.13 25.74 16.09
N LYS A 569 1.45 24.97 17.12
CA LYS A 569 2.58 25.22 18.03
C LYS A 569 3.89 24.61 17.56
N PHE A 570 3.83 23.59 16.70
CA PHE A 570 5.01 22.94 16.12
C PHE A 570 4.92 22.86 14.60
N LEU A 571 5.96 23.34 13.92
CA LEU A 571 6.22 23.08 12.51
C LEU A 571 7.45 22.18 12.40
N VAL A 572 7.33 21.03 11.75
CA VAL A 572 8.46 20.15 11.43
C VAL A 572 8.65 20.11 9.91
N LEU A 573 9.89 20.23 9.45
CA LEU A 573 10.30 19.95 8.07
C LEU A 573 11.22 18.73 8.12
N ASP A 574 10.76 17.56 7.64
CA ASP A 574 11.60 16.37 7.48
C ASP A 574 12.01 16.20 6.00
N GLU A 575 13.24 15.76 5.76
CA GLU A 575 13.97 15.96 4.49
C GLU A 575 13.98 17.44 4.06
N ALA A 576 14.37 18.30 4.99
CA ALA A 576 14.41 19.75 4.81
C ALA A 576 15.31 20.19 3.64
N ASP A 577 16.39 19.46 3.36
CA ASP A 577 17.26 19.64 2.20
C ASP A 577 16.50 19.56 0.87
N ARG A 578 15.52 18.66 0.78
CA ARG A 578 14.64 18.52 -0.39
C ARG A 578 13.42 19.45 -0.34
N LEU A 579 12.83 19.69 0.83
CA LEU A 579 11.72 20.65 0.96
C LEU A 579 12.14 22.08 0.59
N LEU A 580 13.38 22.47 0.86
CA LEU A 580 13.91 23.82 0.58
C LEU A 580 14.50 23.96 -0.84
N THR A 581 14.14 23.06 -1.75
CA THR A 581 14.41 23.21 -3.19
C THR A 581 13.45 24.22 -3.83
N PRO A 582 13.82 24.88 -4.95
CA PRO A 582 12.95 25.85 -5.63
C PRO A 582 11.56 25.30 -5.97
N THR A 583 11.43 23.99 -6.22
CA THR A 583 10.19 23.29 -6.57
C THR A 583 9.06 23.49 -5.56
N PHE A 584 9.35 23.59 -4.26
CA PHE A 584 8.33 23.77 -3.22
C PHE A 584 8.27 25.21 -2.66
N ALA A 585 9.15 26.11 -3.12
CA ALA A 585 9.27 27.45 -2.57
C ALA A 585 7.97 28.29 -2.61
N PRO A 586 7.14 28.26 -3.69
CA PRO A 586 5.88 29.01 -3.73
C PRO A 586 4.85 28.52 -2.70
N ASP A 587 4.71 27.21 -2.55
CA ASP A 587 3.76 26.61 -1.62
C ASP A 587 4.22 26.76 -0.17
N LEU A 588 5.52 26.60 0.11
CA LEU A 588 6.07 26.89 1.44
C LEU A 588 5.91 28.37 1.81
N ALA A 589 6.08 29.31 0.87
CA ALA A 589 5.85 30.73 1.13
C ALA A 589 4.38 31.03 1.50
N HIS A 590 3.42 30.43 0.78
CA HIS A 590 1.98 30.55 1.07
C HIS A 590 1.60 29.89 2.41
N LEU A 591 2.11 28.69 2.68
CA LEU A 591 1.89 27.99 3.95
C LEU A 591 2.49 28.76 5.15
N PHE A 592 3.65 29.41 4.95
CA PHE A 592 4.31 30.16 6.01
C PHE A 592 3.65 31.51 6.34
N SER A 593 2.78 32.05 5.47
CA SER A 593 1.95 33.21 5.80
C SER A 593 0.67 32.82 6.56
N ALA A 594 0.12 31.64 6.31
CA ALA A 594 -1.01 31.08 7.05
C ALA A 594 -0.63 30.58 8.47
N LEU A 595 0.62 30.17 8.69
CA LEU A 595 1.08 29.66 9.98
C LEU A 595 1.45 30.76 11.00
N PRO A 596 1.14 30.58 12.30
CA PRO A 596 1.40 31.57 13.35
C PRO A 596 2.90 31.88 13.49
N LYS A 597 3.22 33.15 13.77
CA LYS A 597 4.61 33.62 13.95
C LYS A 597 5.27 33.01 15.20
N GLU A 598 4.49 32.80 16.26
CA GLU A 598 4.91 32.18 17.52
C GLU A 598 4.64 30.67 17.51
N ARG A 599 5.57 29.93 16.90
CA ARG A 599 5.62 28.47 16.88
C ARG A 599 7.05 27.98 17.10
N GLN A 600 7.21 26.75 17.56
CA GLN A 600 8.49 26.04 17.49
C GLN A 600 8.66 25.48 16.06
N THR A 601 9.84 25.67 15.46
CA THR A 601 10.19 25.13 14.14
C THR A 601 11.37 24.18 14.27
N CYS A 602 11.23 22.97 13.72
CA CYS A 602 12.28 21.96 13.71
C CYS A 602 12.56 21.54 12.25
N LEU A 603 13.83 21.57 11.84
CA LEU A 603 14.27 21.11 10.52
C LEU A 603 15.12 19.85 10.69
N PHE A 604 14.77 18.78 10.00
CA PHE A 604 15.50 17.52 9.98
C PHE A 604 15.98 17.23 8.56
N THR A 605 17.27 16.93 8.44
CA THR A 605 17.93 16.68 7.15
C THR A 605 18.94 15.54 7.30
N ALA A 606 19.30 14.88 6.21
CA ALA A 606 20.44 13.96 6.14
C ALA A 606 21.70 14.65 5.60
N THR A 607 21.55 15.77 4.89
CA THR A 607 22.65 16.52 4.27
C THR A 607 22.70 17.96 4.76
N LEU A 608 23.90 18.56 4.76
CA LEU A 608 24.06 20.01 4.92
C LEU A 608 24.21 20.62 3.53
N THR A 609 23.17 21.30 3.06
CA THR A 609 23.19 22.07 1.80
C THR A 609 23.39 23.56 2.08
N PRO A 610 23.86 24.36 1.12
CA PRO A 610 23.97 25.80 1.27
C PRO A 610 22.66 26.48 1.70
N SER A 611 21.50 25.96 1.27
CA SER A 611 20.18 26.44 1.68
C SER A 611 19.89 26.20 3.16
N ILE A 612 20.28 25.03 3.71
CA ILE A 612 20.18 24.72 5.14
C ILE A 612 21.11 25.62 5.94
N ASP A 613 22.35 25.80 5.48
CA ASP A 613 23.35 26.61 6.18
C ASP A 613 23.07 28.12 6.12
N ALA A 614 22.43 28.61 5.05
CA ALA A 614 21.91 29.98 4.98
C ALA A 614 20.79 30.22 6.01
N ILE A 615 19.87 29.27 6.17
CA ILE A 615 18.81 29.33 7.21
C ILE A 615 19.40 29.20 8.62
N ALA A 616 20.40 28.35 8.81
CA ALA A 616 21.11 28.18 10.08
C ALA A 616 21.92 29.43 10.48
N SER A 617 22.44 30.18 9.49
CA SER A 617 23.24 31.39 9.69
C SER A 617 22.42 32.68 9.75
N ALA A 618 21.15 32.63 9.35
CA ALA A 618 20.27 33.80 9.32
C ALA A 618 20.12 34.47 10.70
N PRO A 619 20.03 35.81 10.77
CA PRO A 619 19.83 36.51 12.03
C PRO A 619 18.47 36.18 12.65
N SER A 620 18.44 35.95 13.96
CA SER A 620 17.19 35.74 14.70
C SER A 620 16.26 36.95 14.57
N ARG A 621 14.96 36.68 14.44
CA ARG A 621 13.92 37.71 14.55
C ARG A 621 13.91 38.30 15.97
N PRO A 622 13.60 39.59 16.15
CA PRO A 622 13.48 40.19 17.48
C PRO A 622 12.57 39.35 18.40
N GLY A 623 13.04 39.10 19.63
CA GLY A 623 12.32 38.28 20.61
C GLY A 623 12.49 36.76 20.49
N LYS A 624 13.16 36.23 19.45
CA LYS A 624 13.56 34.80 19.39
C LYS A 624 15.06 34.62 19.60
N GLU A 625 15.42 33.56 20.31
CA GLU A 625 16.80 33.04 20.37
C GLU A 625 17.24 32.46 19.01
N LYS A 626 18.51 32.07 18.89
CA LYS A 626 18.99 31.34 17.70
C LYS A 626 18.52 29.86 17.75
N PRO A 627 18.21 29.24 16.60
CA PRO A 627 17.92 27.81 16.57
C PRO A 627 19.14 27.00 17.04
N PHE A 628 18.89 25.91 17.76
CA PHE A 628 19.91 24.95 18.17
C PHE A 628 20.31 24.07 16.98
N ILE A 629 21.54 24.21 16.51
CA ILE A 629 22.05 23.48 15.34
C ILE A 629 22.84 22.26 15.82
N HIS A 630 22.28 21.06 15.65
CA HIS A 630 22.99 19.80 15.86
C HIS A 630 23.58 19.31 14.53
N ARG A 631 24.88 19.55 14.33
CA ARG A 631 25.67 18.99 13.23
C ARG A 631 26.43 17.76 13.72
N MET A 632 26.06 16.57 13.27
CA MET A 632 26.94 15.40 13.39
C MET A 632 28.19 15.60 12.54
N ILE A 633 29.38 15.55 13.16
CA ILE A 633 30.67 15.63 12.46
C ILE A 633 31.12 14.19 12.15
N ALA A 634 30.48 13.57 11.17
CA ALA A 634 30.96 12.31 10.58
C ALA A 634 31.99 12.64 9.48
N THR A 635 33.12 11.91 9.46
CA THR A 635 34.16 12.07 8.43
C THR A 635 33.74 11.51 7.07
N THR A 636 32.77 10.60 7.04
CA THR A 636 32.35 9.78 5.89
C THR A 636 30.82 9.74 5.71
N GLU A 637 30.41 9.60 4.44
CA GLU A 637 29.06 9.28 3.93
C GLU A 637 28.23 8.26 4.72
N THR A 638 28.88 7.13 5.00
CA THR A 638 28.23 5.83 5.15
C THR A 638 28.46 5.23 6.55
N VAL A 639 28.17 3.94 6.73
CA VAL A 639 28.45 3.19 7.96
C VAL A 639 29.58 2.22 7.65
N ASP A 640 30.55 2.08 8.56
CA ASP A 640 31.77 1.28 8.32
C ASP A 640 31.47 -0.23 8.19
N THR A 641 30.26 -0.67 8.56
CA THR A 641 29.74 -2.04 8.35
C THR A 641 29.17 -2.29 6.95
N LEU A 642 29.12 -1.27 6.09
CA LEU A 642 28.62 -1.33 4.72
C LEU A 642 29.74 -1.69 3.73
N LYS A 643 29.68 -2.88 3.13
CA LYS A 643 30.58 -3.23 2.03
C LYS A 643 30.04 -2.67 0.71
N GLN A 644 30.85 -1.89 0.00
CA GLN A 644 30.44 -1.17 -1.21
C GLN A 644 31.24 -1.67 -2.42
N HIS A 645 30.53 -2.20 -3.41
CA HIS A 645 31.12 -2.85 -4.57
C HIS A 645 30.53 -2.36 -5.89
N TYR A 646 31.21 -2.67 -6.99
CA TYR A 646 30.65 -2.61 -8.34
C TYR A 646 30.83 -3.92 -9.09
N ILE A 647 30.04 -4.11 -10.15
CA ILE A 647 30.24 -5.11 -11.19
C ILE A 647 30.31 -4.34 -12.51
N LEU A 648 31.42 -4.45 -13.23
CA LEU A 648 31.56 -3.88 -14.57
C LEU A 648 30.82 -4.80 -15.56
N VAL A 649 29.79 -4.29 -16.22
CA VAL A 649 28.96 -5.09 -17.15
C VAL A 649 28.64 -4.28 -18.41
N PRO A 650 28.91 -4.79 -19.63
CA PRO A 650 28.53 -4.10 -20.86
C PRO A 650 27.03 -3.83 -20.93
N SER A 651 26.64 -2.63 -21.32
CA SER A 651 25.25 -2.13 -21.18
C SER A 651 24.14 -3.02 -21.79
N ARG A 652 24.48 -3.90 -22.75
CA ARG A 652 23.56 -4.81 -23.46
C ARG A 652 23.21 -6.10 -22.71
N VAL A 653 24.05 -6.55 -21.75
CA VAL A 653 23.98 -7.89 -21.12
C VAL A 653 23.79 -7.85 -19.59
N ARG A 654 23.29 -6.74 -19.05
CA ARG A 654 23.12 -6.55 -17.59
C ARG A 654 22.11 -7.51 -16.95
N GLU A 655 21.08 -7.95 -17.68
CA GLU A 655 20.03 -8.81 -17.11
C GLU A 655 20.52 -10.21 -16.66
N PRO A 656 21.31 -10.96 -17.46
CA PRO A 656 21.96 -12.20 -16.99
C PRO A 656 22.76 -12.03 -15.71
N TYR A 657 23.56 -10.96 -15.60
CA TYR A 657 24.39 -10.68 -14.43
C TYR A 657 23.52 -10.40 -13.18
N LEU A 658 22.41 -9.66 -13.33
CA LEU A 658 21.44 -9.44 -12.24
C LEU A 658 20.76 -10.74 -11.81
N TYR A 659 20.30 -11.57 -12.75
CA TYR A 659 19.67 -12.84 -12.42
C TYR A 659 20.65 -13.80 -11.72
N HIS A 660 21.88 -13.90 -12.22
CA HIS A 660 22.93 -14.71 -11.59
C HIS A 660 23.24 -14.23 -10.16
N LEU A 661 23.35 -12.92 -9.93
CA LEU A 661 23.61 -12.31 -8.62
C LEU A 661 22.46 -12.53 -7.61
N LEU A 662 21.19 -12.53 -8.07
CA LEU A 662 20.04 -12.78 -7.20
C LEU A 662 19.93 -14.27 -6.81
N CYS A 663 20.28 -15.19 -7.72
CA CYS A 663 20.35 -16.62 -7.43
C CYS A 663 21.57 -16.97 -6.56
N ASN A 664 22.70 -16.29 -6.78
CA ASN A 664 23.99 -16.51 -6.11
C ASN A 664 24.44 -15.23 -5.37
N PRO A 665 23.71 -14.79 -4.33
CA PRO A 665 24.04 -13.59 -3.59
C PRO A 665 25.30 -13.80 -2.73
N PRO A 666 26.09 -12.76 -2.44
CA PRO A 666 27.33 -12.91 -1.67
C PRO A 666 27.11 -13.52 -0.29
N GLU A 667 28.02 -14.41 0.15
CA GLU A 667 27.87 -15.26 1.34
C GLU A 667 27.46 -14.49 2.61
N SER A 668 27.98 -13.26 2.80
CA SER A 668 27.63 -12.37 3.91
C SER A 668 26.15 -11.93 3.96
N THR A 669 25.36 -12.27 2.94
CA THR A 669 23.90 -12.05 2.89
C THR A 669 23.07 -13.33 2.87
N ILE A 670 23.68 -14.51 2.69
CA ILE A 670 22.97 -15.80 2.64
C ILE A 670 22.30 -16.09 3.99
N SER A 671 22.94 -15.73 5.11
CA SER A 671 22.35 -15.82 6.46
C SER A 671 21.14 -14.91 6.69
N MET A 672 20.88 -13.96 5.79
CA MET A 672 19.68 -13.11 5.78
C MET A 672 18.64 -13.55 4.75
N ARG A 673 18.85 -14.68 4.04
CA ARG A 673 17.76 -15.35 3.32
C ARG A 673 16.72 -15.82 4.34
N ARG A 674 15.52 -15.25 4.25
CA ARG A 674 14.35 -15.77 4.93
C ARG A 674 13.75 -16.85 4.02
N ALA A 675 13.54 -18.05 4.56
CA ALA A 675 12.86 -19.11 3.83
C ALA A 675 11.50 -18.58 3.31
N PRO A 676 11.08 -18.93 2.08
CA PRO A 676 9.74 -18.61 1.62
C PRO A 676 8.70 -19.13 2.62
N THR A 677 7.65 -18.36 2.87
CA THR A 677 6.47 -18.87 3.57
C THR A 677 5.79 -19.89 2.64
N GLU A 678 6.16 -21.18 2.76
CA GLU A 678 5.66 -22.21 1.86
C GLU A 678 4.12 -22.32 1.93
N PRO A 679 3.41 -22.29 0.80
CA PRO A 679 2.06 -22.82 0.72
C PRO A 679 2.16 -24.36 0.77
N GLU A 680 1.95 -24.95 1.95
CA GLU A 680 2.14 -26.39 2.20
C GLU A 680 1.40 -27.28 1.18
N LYS A 681 2.13 -27.82 0.18
CA LYS A 681 1.63 -28.85 -0.74
C LYS A 681 1.31 -30.12 0.06
N HIS A 682 0.02 -30.44 0.24
CA HIS A 682 -0.44 -31.60 1.02
C HIS A 682 0.09 -32.95 0.48
N ILE A 683 1.18 -33.47 1.04
CA ILE A 683 1.60 -34.87 0.84
C ILE A 683 0.69 -35.77 1.68
N ARG A 684 -0.35 -36.34 1.06
CA ARG A 684 -1.21 -37.37 1.67
C ARG A 684 -0.39 -38.62 2.02
N ARG A 685 -0.06 -38.79 3.31
CA ARG A 685 0.54 -40.03 3.84
C ARG A 685 -0.52 -41.15 3.98
N THR A 686 -0.82 -41.83 2.88
CA THR A 686 -1.50 -43.13 2.94
C THR A 686 -0.56 -44.19 3.53
N ARG A 687 -0.92 -44.73 4.69
CA ARG A 687 -0.29 -45.96 5.22
C ARG A 687 -0.75 -47.16 4.40
N ASN A 688 0.16 -47.82 3.71
CA ASN A 688 0.02 -49.21 3.30
C ASN A 688 1.32 -49.96 3.67
N ASN A 689 1.17 -51.13 4.28
CA ASN A 689 2.30 -51.96 4.68
C ASN A 689 2.83 -52.79 3.49
N ASN A 690 4.10 -53.22 3.61
CA ASN A 690 4.81 -54.17 2.75
C ASN A 690 5.10 -53.72 1.31
N GLY A 691 6.39 -53.58 0.93
CA GLY A 691 6.77 -53.57 -0.49
C GLY A 691 7.98 -52.73 -0.94
N LYS A 692 9.18 -52.94 -0.36
CA LYS A 692 10.49 -52.38 -0.78
C LYS A 692 10.62 -50.83 -0.75
N PRO A 693 11.85 -50.28 -0.66
CA PRO A 693 12.06 -48.83 -0.67
C PRO A 693 11.83 -48.24 -2.06
N LYS A 694 10.69 -47.59 -2.29
CA LYS A 694 10.51 -46.70 -3.45
C LYS A 694 11.39 -45.45 -3.27
N LYS A 695 12.04 -45.01 -4.35
CA LYS A 695 12.67 -43.68 -4.42
C LYS A 695 11.65 -42.60 -4.02
N LYS A 696 12.12 -41.51 -3.39
CA LYS A 696 11.32 -40.29 -3.26
C LYS A 696 10.84 -39.87 -4.67
N PRO A 697 9.63 -39.32 -4.83
CA PRO A 697 9.33 -38.52 -6.01
C PRO A 697 10.32 -37.35 -6.05
N ALA A 698 10.73 -36.93 -7.25
CA ALA A 698 11.49 -35.70 -7.42
C ALA A 698 10.65 -34.51 -6.91
N ALA A 699 11.34 -33.50 -6.37
CA ALA A 699 10.72 -32.19 -6.21
C ALA A 699 10.64 -31.50 -7.59
N ASP A 700 10.00 -30.34 -7.65
CA ASP A 700 10.09 -29.46 -8.82
C ASP A 700 11.52 -28.86 -8.86
N GLU A 701 12.47 -29.54 -9.51
CA GLU A 701 13.93 -29.26 -9.44
C GLU A 701 14.38 -27.95 -10.16
N ASP A 702 13.47 -27.20 -10.78
CA ASP A 702 13.76 -26.03 -11.62
C ASP A 702 13.43 -24.65 -11.01
N GLU A 703 12.76 -24.54 -9.85
CA GLU A 703 12.49 -23.21 -9.25
C GLU A 703 13.73 -22.62 -8.54
N PRO A 704 14.13 -21.36 -8.86
CA PRO A 704 15.32 -20.75 -8.28
C PRO A 704 15.10 -20.34 -6.81
N GLU A 705 16.11 -20.65 -5.98
CA GLU A 705 16.15 -20.23 -4.58
C GLU A 705 16.04 -18.69 -4.46
N GLN A 706 15.16 -18.23 -3.58
CA GLN A 706 14.80 -16.83 -3.51
C GLN A 706 15.93 -15.98 -2.89
N PRO A 707 16.18 -14.76 -3.38
CA PRO A 707 17.22 -13.88 -2.84
C PRO A 707 16.89 -13.44 -1.39
N PRO A 708 17.90 -13.02 -0.61
CA PRO A 708 17.68 -12.30 0.64
C PRO A 708 17.02 -10.93 0.37
N PRO A 709 16.44 -10.25 1.38
CA PRO A 709 15.74 -8.97 1.20
C PRO A 709 16.59 -7.92 0.45
N THR A 710 16.20 -7.63 -0.79
CA THR A 710 16.99 -6.85 -1.75
C THR A 710 16.19 -5.68 -2.30
N ILE A 711 16.77 -4.48 -2.30
CA ILE A 711 16.23 -3.32 -3.02
C ILE A 711 17.06 -3.07 -4.28
N ILE A 712 16.40 -2.95 -5.43
CA ILE A 712 17.01 -2.65 -6.73
C ILE A 712 16.62 -1.24 -7.15
N PHE A 713 17.58 -0.33 -7.29
CA PHE A 713 17.35 1.06 -7.71
C PHE A 713 17.65 1.30 -9.19
N CYS A 714 16.70 1.86 -9.91
CA CYS A 714 16.83 2.26 -11.32
C CYS A 714 16.15 3.61 -11.58
N THR A 715 16.67 4.44 -12.49
CA THR A 715 16.27 5.85 -12.59
C THR A 715 14.85 6.04 -13.14
N LYS A 716 14.39 5.17 -14.05
CA LYS A 716 13.14 5.39 -14.82
C LYS A 716 12.02 4.44 -14.40
N PRO A 717 10.77 4.92 -14.20
CA PRO A 717 9.62 4.05 -13.89
C PRO A 717 9.38 2.93 -14.92
N LYS A 718 9.67 3.16 -16.20
CA LYS A 718 9.62 2.11 -17.24
C LYS A 718 10.62 0.98 -16.94
N THR A 719 11.84 1.30 -16.52
CA THR A 719 12.87 0.32 -16.13
C THR A 719 12.43 -0.49 -14.91
N ALA A 720 11.83 0.16 -13.90
CA ALA A 720 11.37 -0.52 -12.69
C ALA A 720 10.24 -1.53 -12.99
N ALA A 721 9.27 -1.16 -13.83
CA ALA A 721 8.21 -2.06 -14.30
C ALA A 721 8.77 -3.22 -15.14
N TYR A 722 9.68 -2.92 -16.09
CA TYR A 722 10.37 -3.92 -16.92
C TYR A 722 11.13 -4.94 -16.06
N LEU A 723 11.98 -4.49 -15.14
CA LEU A 723 12.76 -5.37 -14.26
C LEU A 723 11.87 -6.20 -13.34
N THR A 724 10.75 -5.65 -12.85
CA THR A 724 9.78 -6.41 -12.04
C THR A 724 9.14 -7.54 -12.86
N ASN A 725 8.77 -7.28 -14.11
CA ASN A 725 8.18 -8.30 -14.99
C ASN A 725 9.22 -9.34 -15.47
N LEU A 726 10.46 -8.90 -15.69
CA LEU A 726 11.61 -9.76 -15.99
C LEU A 726 11.86 -10.73 -14.83
N LEU A 727 11.97 -10.23 -13.60
CA LEU A 727 12.22 -11.06 -12.42
C LEU A 727 11.07 -12.01 -12.13
N LYS A 728 9.81 -11.56 -12.26
CA LYS A 728 8.63 -12.44 -12.15
C LYS A 728 8.60 -13.56 -13.19
N SER A 729 8.99 -13.29 -14.44
CA SER A 729 9.11 -14.31 -15.50
C SER A 729 10.37 -15.19 -15.39
N LEU A 730 11.21 -14.93 -14.39
CA LEU A 730 12.34 -15.76 -13.96
C LEU A 730 12.11 -16.39 -12.57
N SER A 731 10.85 -16.48 -12.13
CA SER A 731 10.42 -16.98 -10.80
C SER A 731 11.05 -16.28 -9.58
N ILE A 732 11.65 -15.10 -9.75
CA ILE A 732 12.12 -14.26 -8.65
C ILE A 732 10.99 -13.34 -8.18
N ARG A 733 10.41 -13.65 -7.02
CA ARG A 733 9.29 -12.90 -6.44
C ARG A 733 9.72 -11.46 -6.17
N SER A 734 9.09 -10.52 -6.87
CA SER A 734 9.47 -9.11 -6.89
C SER A 734 8.25 -8.20 -6.97
N THR A 735 8.38 -6.96 -6.49
CA THR A 735 7.37 -5.90 -6.64
C THR A 735 7.99 -4.55 -6.94
N ALA A 736 7.19 -3.63 -7.47
CA ALA A 736 7.64 -2.33 -7.96
C ALA A 736 7.27 -1.17 -7.02
N LEU A 737 8.09 -0.11 -7.00
CA LEU A 737 7.80 1.17 -6.36
C LEU A 737 8.27 2.34 -7.23
N HIS A 738 7.34 2.93 -7.98
CA HIS A 738 7.63 4.05 -8.87
C HIS A 738 6.42 4.97 -9.08
N SER A 739 6.64 6.18 -9.59
CA SER A 739 5.61 7.21 -9.76
C SER A 739 4.42 6.84 -10.67
N ARG A 740 4.57 5.83 -11.54
CA ARG A 740 3.49 5.29 -12.39
C ARG A 740 2.52 4.32 -11.67
N LEU A 741 2.71 4.05 -10.38
CA LEU A 741 1.76 3.25 -9.58
C LEU A 741 0.83 4.19 -8.79
N THR A 742 -0.42 3.77 -8.57
CA THR A 742 -1.35 4.43 -7.66
C THR A 742 -0.82 4.42 -6.22
N GLN A 743 -1.26 5.36 -5.38
CA GLN A 743 -0.79 5.43 -3.99
C GLN A 743 -1.09 4.13 -3.21
N ARG A 744 -2.24 3.48 -3.49
CA ARG A 744 -2.66 2.20 -2.92
C ARG A 744 -1.71 1.05 -3.30
N GLU A 745 -1.31 0.95 -4.56
CA GLU A 745 -0.32 -0.05 -5.01
C GLU A 745 1.05 0.18 -4.38
N ARG A 746 1.49 1.45 -4.26
CA ARG A 746 2.79 1.81 -3.68
C ARG A 746 2.86 1.42 -2.20
N LEU A 747 1.80 1.67 -1.43
CA LEU A 747 1.67 1.21 -0.04
C LEU A 747 1.59 -0.34 0.05
N SER A 748 0.88 -1.00 -0.87
CA SER A 748 0.81 -2.46 -0.95
C SER A 748 2.19 -3.09 -1.19
N SER A 749 2.96 -2.59 -2.17
CA SER A 749 4.33 -3.01 -2.44
C SER A 749 5.25 -2.85 -1.23
N LEU A 750 5.14 -1.74 -0.51
CA LEU A 750 5.92 -1.49 0.71
C LEU A 750 5.55 -2.47 1.83
N SER A 751 4.26 -2.74 2.02
CA SER A 751 3.78 -3.71 3.01
C SER A 751 4.25 -5.13 2.70
N LEU A 752 4.15 -5.57 1.43
CA LEU A 752 4.61 -6.89 0.97
C LEU A 752 6.13 -7.08 1.09
N PHE A 753 6.91 -6.00 0.97
CA PHE A 753 8.36 -6.03 1.20
C PHE A 753 8.73 -6.00 2.70
N ARG A 754 8.17 -5.06 3.47
CA ARG A 754 8.37 -4.97 4.94
C ARG A 754 8.02 -6.28 5.66
N SER A 755 6.92 -6.92 5.26
CA SER A 755 6.49 -8.22 5.80
C SER A 755 7.34 -9.42 5.34
N SER A 756 8.39 -9.21 4.53
CA SER A 756 9.24 -10.24 3.92
C SER A 756 8.49 -11.26 3.03
N VAL A 757 7.23 -10.98 2.67
CA VAL A 757 6.44 -11.82 1.75
C VAL A 757 7.06 -11.79 0.35
N ILE A 758 7.53 -10.63 -0.09
CA ILE A 758 8.25 -10.44 -1.35
C ILE A 758 9.71 -10.05 -1.04
N PRO A 759 10.72 -10.83 -1.51
CA PRO A 759 12.13 -10.60 -1.20
C PRO A 759 12.82 -9.53 -2.05
N VAL A 760 12.21 -9.06 -3.15
CA VAL A 760 12.81 -8.03 -4.03
C VAL A 760 11.87 -6.84 -4.24
N LEU A 761 12.36 -5.63 -3.95
CA LEU A 761 11.69 -4.37 -4.25
C LEU A 761 12.45 -3.61 -5.34
N VAL A 762 11.86 -3.48 -6.52
CA VAL A 762 12.42 -2.67 -7.62
C VAL A 762 11.86 -1.26 -7.52
N SER A 763 12.72 -0.30 -7.16
CA SER A 763 12.33 1.07 -6.86
C SER A 763 12.97 2.06 -7.83
N THR A 764 12.27 3.15 -8.11
CA THR A 764 12.94 4.39 -8.53
C THR A 764 13.32 5.22 -7.29
N ASP A 765 13.96 6.36 -7.51
CA ASP A 765 14.57 7.23 -6.51
C ASP A 765 13.56 7.76 -5.46
N VAL A 766 12.26 7.64 -5.72
CA VAL A 766 11.18 7.92 -4.76
C VAL A 766 11.23 6.99 -3.54
N GLY A 767 11.88 5.81 -3.65
CA GLY A 767 12.19 4.93 -2.51
C GLY A 767 13.63 5.03 -1.99
N ALA A 768 14.48 5.85 -2.62
CA ALA A 768 15.87 6.04 -2.17
C ALA A 768 15.97 6.94 -0.93
N ARG A 769 14.93 7.75 -0.65
CA ARG A 769 14.84 8.69 0.48
C ARG A 769 13.61 8.37 1.34
N GLY A 770 13.59 8.82 2.60
CA GLY A 770 12.49 8.70 3.57
C GLY A 770 12.17 7.32 4.15
N LEU A 771 12.09 6.28 3.31
CA LEU A 771 11.52 4.99 3.69
C LEU A 771 12.26 4.28 4.83
N ASP A 772 11.56 4.06 5.93
CA ASP A 772 11.98 3.11 6.94
C ASP A 772 11.58 1.71 6.50
N ILE A 773 12.59 0.87 6.36
CA ILE A 773 12.51 -0.50 5.87
C ILE A 773 13.55 -1.27 6.67
N ASP A 774 13.09 -2.12 7.57
CA ASP A 774 13.94 -2.99 8.35
C ASP A 774 14.51 -4.13 7.49
N ASP A 775 15.64 -4.68 7.93
CA ASP A 775 16.22 -5.94 7.44
C ASP A 775 16.54 -6.05 5.93
N VAL A 776 16.83 -4.94 5.25
CA VAL A 776 17.40 -4.97 3.89
C VAL A 776 18.83 -5.53 3.94
N ALA A 777 19.03 -6.70 3.35
CA ALA A 777 20.31 -7.41 3.30
C ALA A 777 21.24 -6.88 2.20
N MET A 778 20.67 -6.51 1.05
CA MET A 778 21.41 -6.10 -0.15
C MET A 778 20.74 -4.90 -0.83
N VAL A 779 21.55 -3.95 -1.29
CA VAL A 779 21.13 -2.87 -2.21
C VAL A 779 21.84 -3.05 -3.53
N ILE A 780 21.08 -3.12 -4.62
CA ILE A 780 21.62 -3.14 -5.99
C ILE A 780 21.29 -1.79 -6.63
N ASN A 781 22.31 -0.99 -6.96
CA ASN A 781 22.11 0.09 -7.93
C ASN A 781 22.14 -0.55 -9.32
N TRP A 782 20.97 -0.72 -9.93
CA TRP A 782 20.89 -1.16 -11.32
C TRP A 782 21.40 -0.05 -12.22
N ASP A 783 20.77 1.13 -12.19
CA ASP A 783 21.32 2.32 -12.86
C ASP A 783 22.11 3.15 -11.84
N MET A 784 23.29 3.63 -12.20
CA MET A 784 24.07 4.52 -11.33
C MET A 784 23.33 5.86 -11.12
N PRO A 785 23.28 6.37 -9.88
CA PRO A 785 22.65 7.66 -9.58
C PRO A 785 23.41 8.81 -10.25
N ASN A 786 22.69 9.86 -10.66
CA ASN A 786 23.29 11.02 -11.32
C ASN A 786 23.93 12.02 -10.32
N GLU A 787 23.50 12.00 -9.05
CA GLU A 787 24.03 12.84 -7.99
C GLU A 787 24.71 11.96 -6.91
N PRO A 788 25.92 12.30 -6.44
CA PRO A 788 26.59 11.57 -5.35
C PRO A 788 25.78 11.50 -4.05
N GLU A 789 25.03 12.55 -3.73
CA GLU A 789 24.06 12.61 -2.63
C GLU A 789 22.99 11.54 -2.76
N GLU A 790 22.58 11.17 -3.97
CA GLU A 790 21.55 10.17 -4.20
C GLU A 790 22.09 8.75 -3.96
N TYR A 791 23.39 8.51 -4.22
CA TYR A 791 24.06 7.26 -3.88
C TYR A 791 24.04 6.96 -2.38
N THR A 792 24.42 7.93 -1.53
CA THR A 792 24.48 7.72 -0.06
C THR A 792 23.11 7.39 0.52
N HIS A 793 22.06 8.02 0.00
CA HIS A 793 20.67 7.74 0.33
C HIS A 793 20.18 6.34 -0.10
N ARG A 794 20.57 5.88 -1.30
CA ARG A 794 20.26 4.52 -1.81
C ARG A 794 20.96 3.44 -0.99
N VAL A 795 22.27 3.55 -0.76
CA VAL A 795 23.02 2.51 -0.02
C VAL A 795 22.66 2.50 1.47
N GLY A 796 22.27 3.65 2.05
CA GLY A 796 21.69 3.79 3.38
C GLY A 796 20.30 3.15 3.59
N ARG A 797 19.84 2.27 2.68
CA ARG A 797 18.74 1.33 2.96
C ARG A 797 19.22 0.06 3.70
N THR A 798 20.47 -0.38 3.50
CA THR A 798 21.08 -1.52 4.23
C THR A 798 22.07 -1.05 5.31
N ALA A 799 22.76 -1.97 6.00
CA ALA A 799 23.69 -1.73 7.10
C ALA A 799 23.10 -0.90 8.28
N ARG A 800 21.78 -0.99 8.50
CA ARG A 800 21.06 -0.31 9.58
C ARG A 800 21.23 -1.02 10.93
N ALA A 801 21.01 -0.27 12.02
CA ALA A 801 21.01 -0.78 13.40
C ALA A 801 22.23 -1.62 13.80
N GLY A 802 23.42 -1.27 13.29
CA GLY A 802 24.69 -1.95 13.59
C GLY A 802 24.89 -3.30 12.86
N LYS A 803 23.97 -3.70 11.98
CA LYS A 803 24.15 -4.89 11.13
C LYS A 803 25.15 -4.60 10.00
N GLY A 804 25.76 -5.66 9.48
CA GLY A 804 26.45 -5.60 8.19
C GLY A 804 25.46 -5.47 7.03
N GLY A 805 25.91 -4.92 5.91
CA GLY A 805 25.13 -4.81 4.68
C GLY A 805 26.02 -4.74 3.45
N ILE A 806 25.46 -5.01 2.27
CA ILE A 806 26.19 -4.90 1.00
C ILE A 806 25.46 -4.02 -0.01
N ALA A 807 26.20 -3.10 -0.62
CA ALA A 807 25.78 -2.33 -1.79
C ALA A 807 26.57 -2.79 -3.01
N ILE A 808 25.88 -3.02 -4.13
CA ILE A 808 26.47 -3.47 -5.39
C ILE A 808 25.96 -2.57 -6.52
N SER A 809 26.86 -1.88 -7.21
CA SER A 809 26.53 -1.05 -8.37
C SER A 809 26.82 -1.77 -9.69
N PHE A 810 25.85 -1.80 -10.61
CA PHE A 810 26.10 -2.16 -12.00
C PHE A 810 26.69 -0.95 -12.71
N VAL A 811 27.96 -1.06 -13.12
CA VAL A 811 28.70 0.00 -13.81
C VAL A 811 28.83 -0.38 -15.28
N THR A 812 28.44 0.54 -16.17
CA THR A 812 28.56 0.38 -17.62
C THR A 812 29.69 1.24 -18.19
N GLU A 813 29.94 1.09 -19.49
CA GLU A 813 30.88 1.92 -20.26
C GLU A 813 30.54 3.44 -20.30
N LYS A 814 29.52 3.88 -19.56
CA LYS A 814 29.01 5.28 -19.52
C LYS A 814 28.94 5.86 -18.11
N ASP A 815 29.48 5.17 -17.11
CA ASP A 815 29.31 5.49 -15.69
C ASP A 815 30.59 5.92 -14.96
N GLU A 816 31.75 5.90 -15.63
CA GLU A 816 33.07 6.24 -15.05
C GLU A 816 33.04 7.58 -14.28
N GLN A 817 32.55 8.66 -14.90
CA GLN A 817 32.45 9.96 -14.24
C GLN A 817 31.52 9.95 -13.02
N ARG A 818 30.42 9.18 -13.04
CA ARG A 818 29.52 9.02 -11.88
C ARG A 818 30.23 8.29 -10.75
N VAL A 819 30.96 7.21 -11.06
CA VAL A 819 31.76 6.46 -10.08
C VAL A 819 32.78 7.38 -9.42
N LEU A 820 33.59 8.12 -10.19
CA LEU A 820 34.62 9.02 -9.65
C LEU A 820 34.03 10.12 -8.75
N GLN A 821 32.90 10.72 -9.12
CA GLN A 821 32.20 11.72 -8.30
C GLN A 821 31.65 11.11 -6.99
N ILE A 822 31.09 9.90 -7.05
CA ILE A 822 30.59 9.17 -5.87
C ILE A 822 31.75 8.79 -4.94
N GLU A 823 32.84 8.25 -5.46
CA GLU A 823 34.02 7.87 -4.67
C GLU A 823 34.68 9.08 -3.98
N ALA A 824 34.78 10.21 -4.68
CA ALA A 824 35.23 11.48 -4.09
C ALA A 824 34.31 11.95 -2.95
N ARG A 825 33.00 11.77 -3.10
CA ARG A 825 31.99 12.18 -2.10
C ARG A 825 31.97 11.29 -0.86
N ILE A 826 32.07 9.97 -1.03
CA ILE A 826 32.08 8.99 0.07
C ILE A 826 33.49 8.74 0.63
N LYS A 827 34.53 9.31 0.01
CA LYS A 827 35.96 9.19 0.37
C LYS A 827 36.45 7.74 0.46
N THR A 828 35.81 6.85 -0.30
CA THR A 828 36.01 5.39 -0.26
C THR A 828 35.95 4.88 -1.69
N LYS A 829 36.89 4.00 -2.08
CA LYS A 829 36.85 3.32 -3.38
C LYS A 829 35.84 2.18 -3.37
N LEU A 830 35.13 1.99 -4.48
CA LEU A 830 34.27 0.83 -4.69
C LEU A 830 35.12 -0.37 -5.09
N LEU A 831 34.82 -1.56 -4.57
CA LEU A 831 35.57 -2.79 -4.87
C LEU A 831 34.89 -3.58 -6.00
N GLU A 832 35.65 -4.10 -6.96
CA GLU A 832 35.08 -4.91 -8.03
C GLU A 832 34.68 -6.31 -7.56
N ILE A 833 33.49 -6.77 -7.98
CA ILE A 833 33.09 -8.18 -7.92
C ILE A 833 33.08 -8.72 -9.35
N VAL A 834 34.08 -9.53 -9.68
CA VAL A 834 34.10 -10.30 -10.94
C VAL A 834 33.20 -11.52 -10.79
N LEU A 835 32.12 -11.59 -11.58
CA LEU A 835 31.27 -12.78 -11.68
C LEU A 835 31.81 -13.72 -12.78
N PRO A 836 31.77 -15.06 -12.58
CA PRO A 836 32.27 -16.01 -13.57
C PRO A 836 31.36 -16.04 -14.80
N GLU A 837 31.77 -15.36 -15.87
CA GLU A 837 30.95 -15.10 -17.06
C GLU A 837 30.34 -16.37 -17.68
N SER A 838 31.06 -17.49 -17.70
CA SER A 838 30.52 -18.79 -18.15
C SER A 838 29.21 -19.17 -17.44
N LYS A 839 29.17 -19.08 -16.11
CA LYS A 839 27.97 -19.37 -15.29
C LYS A 839 26.87 -18.31 -15.40
N VAL A 840 27.20 -17.12 -15.89
CA VAL A 840 26.22 -16.08 -16.21
C VAL A 840 25.58 -16.38 -17.57
N LEU A 841 26.39 -16.78 -18.56
CA LEU A 841 25.95 -17.11 -19.91
C LEU A 841 25.14 -18.41 -19.98
N GLU A 842 25.35 -19.38 -19.08
CA GLU A 842 24.51 -20.58 -18.93
C GLU A 842 23.00 -20.28 -18.89
N LYS A 843 22.59 -19.16 -18.29
CA LYS A 843 21.18 -18.76 -18.16
C LYS A 843 20.74 -17.70 -19.19
N LEU A 844 21.62 -17.31 -20.13
CA LEU A 844 21.37 -16.26 -21.12
C LEU A 844 20.10 -16.51 -21.95
N ASN A 845 19.83 -17.74 -22.38
CA ASN A 845 18.67 -18.07 -23.21
C ASN A 845 17.33 -17.92 -22.46
N VAL A 846 17.31 -18.26 -21.17
CA VAL A 846 16.14 -18.11 -20.30
C VAL A 846 15.89 -16.62 -20.06
N VAL A 847 16.93 -15.88 -19.66
CA VAL A 847 16.85 -14.43 -19.41
C VAL A 847 16.50 -13.65 -20.68
N SER A 848 17.00 -14.05 -21.85
CA SER A 848 16.65 -13.44 -23.15
C SER A 848 15.21 -13.71 -23.59
N THR A 849 14.58 -14.75 -23.04
CA THR A 849 13.16 -15.08 -23.28
C THR A 849 12.27 -14.32 -22.32
N ALA A 850 12.61 -14.29 -21.02
CA ALA A 850 11.99 -13.41 -20.04
C ALA A 850 12.06 -11.92 -20.45
N LYS A 851 13.20 -11.45 -20.97
CA LYS A 851 13.42 -10.10 -21.52
C LYS A 851 12.45 -9.74 -22.64
N ARG A 852 12.18 -10.68 -23.57
CA ARG A 852 11.18 -10.48 -24.64
C ARG A 852 9.76 -10.36 -24.07
N LEU A 853 9.38 -11.23 -23.13
CA LEU A 853 8.06 -11.18 -22.47
C LEU A 853 7.87 -9.88 -21.67
N ALA A 854 8.83 -9.53 -20.81
CA ALA A 854 8.80 -8.32 -20.00
C ALA A 854 8.75 -7.03 -20.86
N THR A 855 9.43 -7.03 -22.02
CA THR A 855 9.36 -5.92 -22.98
C THR A 855 7.97 -5.82 -23.60
N MET A 856 7.37 -6.92 -24.07
CA MET A 856 6.00 -6.92 -24.63
C MET A 856 4.96 -6.41 -23.63
N VAL A 857 5.00 -6.89 -22.38
CA VAL A 857 4.10 -6.41 -21.31
C VAL A 857 4.32 -4.91 -21.03
N SER A 858 5.58 -4.44 -21.01
CA SER A 858 5.86 -3.01 -20.85
C SER A 858 5.42 -2.17 -22.06
N CYS A 859 5.45 -2.71 -23.28
CA CYS A 859 5.02 -2.02 -24.50
C CYS A 859 3.50 -1.82 -24.52
N LEU A 860 2.73 -2.85 -24.18
CA LEU A 860 1.26 -2.78 -24.03
C LEU A 860 0.87 -1.68 -23.02
N LEU A 861 1.50 -1.68 -21.84
CA LEU A 861 1.29 -0.65 -20.82
C LEU A 861 1.65 0.76 -21.32
N THR A 862 2.65 0.91 -22.20
CA THR A 862 2.95 2.22 -22.78
C THR A 862 1.97 2.67 -23.85
N LEU A 863 1.42 1.76 -24.67
CA LEU A 863 0.43 2.10 -25.70
C LEU A 863 -0.85 2.67 -25.07
N SER A 864 -1.37 2.04 -24.00
CA SER A 864 -2.49 2.60 -23.22
C SER A 864 -2.19 4.01 -22.68
N THR A 865 -0.96 4.28 -22.22
CA THR A 865 -0.58 5.63 -21.76
C THR A 865 -0.21 6.62 -22.87
N MET A 866 -0.08 6.19 -24.12
CA MET A 866 0.21 7.08 -25.25
C MET A 866 -1.08 7.61 -25.89
N ALA A 867 -2.12 6.77 -26.00
CA ALA A 867 -3.46 7.22 -26.40
C ALA A 867 -3.97 8.34 -25.47
N LEU A 868 -3.79 8.18 -24.16
CA LEU A 868 -4.08 9.18 -23.12
C LEU A 868 -3.23 10.47 -23.16
N LEU A 869 -2.25 10.58 -24.07
CA LEU A 869 -1.38 11.76 -24.24
C LEU A 869 -1.44 12.37 -25.64
N THR A 870 -2.25 11.82 -26.55
CA THR A 870 -2.53 12.39 -27.87
C THR A 870 -3.85 13.16 -27.94
N GLU A 871 -4.49 13.40 -26.79
CA GLU A 871 -5.81 14.03 -26.69
C GLU A 871 -5.86 15.18 -25.65
N THR A 872 -4.79 15.98 -25.61
CA THR A 872 -4.69 17.25 -24.85
C THR A 872 -4.34 18.38 -25.79
#